data_AF-A0A7X5AKS9-F1
#
_entry.id   AF-A0A7X5AKS9-F1
#
_cell.length_a   1.000
_cell.length_b   1.000
_cell.length_c   1.000
_cell.angle_alpha   90.00
_cell.angle_beta   90.00
_cell.angle_gamma   90.00
#
_symmetry.space_group_name_H-M   'P 1'
#
loop_
_entity.id
_entity.type
_entity.pdbx_description
1 polymer ?
#
loop_
_entity_poly.entity_id
_entity_poly.type
_entity_poly.pdbx_seq_one_letter_code
_entity_poly.pdbx_strand_id
1 'polypeptide(L)'
;MISPLLPLMALALTSVAIPLLNKPAVALGLADAPGGRKQHDGIIPLTGGLGVFIGFLLVQPLLAVPLAAVWPLYLGVVVLVACGVVDDARDMRSTVKLAVQLAVAALMVVGGHTLEYVGEFPLLGTVRLEWMAVPITIVAVAGLINAINMMDGVDGLAGGSALGSLGWLALVAAVQGQTGLFAVILILGASLVGFLLFNIRHPWRQRASVFMGDAGSMALGFVIAWCIVVLSQHPAAVISPIAYGWVVALPVMDTLSLMVRRVRKGRSPFSADRDHLHHIFLRAGFTPGQTTMILMLLVAGLGGIGVMLSLAGVPDAVLLAGLVLLAGLHAMFVGRAWRTSKALRRLHRLTLRQNTSFTAGRLVRLRRYTQLGRGRRQMALLGLYLLAFTLGLNVYLAVLGGLLVVAAAALAYPLFWRDVLKLRLFWVSLALTAYVMLHGLLAGDLSFTTPAGPWWGLMAVTGLVSLPMAWWLAQLRLHWNWLVLALVLGGVLTFLVRADWRQLGALQLASPWSWGAPAEMGFMASLGLVMLLALLFVGLQRLGTGWRPALQVGVALALSVPGVMVLMGTGYFTAWLATAMGGLVYVLASPVLGQHPGHRLGRLGIMAPLAVAMLGVLSHDWLIYQHASLIDRLLVPLQAIGLVLNGELAEARALHAGVVERLVLWQQAWQGVSGQPLFGAGQLAPVNASGELAGYHDYASLVASIASGLGLVGLLGYMAVVLIPLNSLVWANLKRHWHPVWGLGILSCVVSVMVFSLFSMPLHYPGAIGVIILLSASMQVASFQRAWYQQRMAAGRKP
;
A
#
# COMPACT_ATOMS: atom_id res chain seq x y z
N MET A 1 -23.68 3.08 -0.67
CA MET A 1 -22.21 3.24 -0.84
C MET A 1 -21.75 4.37 0.05
N ILE A 2 -20.66 4.18 0.81
CA ILE A 2 -20.08 5.26 1.63
C ILE A 2 -19.30 6.17 0.70
N SER A 3 -19.55 7.47 0.75
CA SER A 3 -18.76 8.43 -0.02
C SER A 3 -17.31 8.43 0.48
N PRO A 4 -16.29 8.23 -0.40
CA PRO A 4 -14.88 8.29 0.01
C PRO A 4 -14.49 9.68 0.54
N LEU A 5 -15.34 10.70 0.35
CA LEU A 5 -15.15 12.04 0.89
C LEU A 5 -15.21 12.07 2.43
N LEU A 6 -16.00 11.22 3.09
CA LEU A 6 -16.16 11.28 4.54
C LEU A 6 -14.86 10.89 5.29
N PRO A 7 -14.20 9.75 5.01
CA PRO A 7 -12.90 9.45 5.62
C PRO A 7 -11.82 10.49 5.28
N LEU A 8 -11.79 11.00 4.04
CA LEU A 8 -10.83 12.03 3.64
C LEU A 8 -11.03 13.34 4.42
N MET A 9 -12.29 13.73 4.65
CA MET A 9 -12.62 14.87 5.48
C MET A 9 -12.21 14.65 6.94
N ALA A 10 -12.40 13.45 7.50
CA ALA A 10 -11.97 13.12 8.86
C ALA A 10 -10.44 13.22 9.02
N LEU A 11 -9.69 12.75 8.02
CA LEU A 11 -8.24 12.90 7.93
C LEU A 11 -7.83 14.38 7.88
N ALA A 12 -8.48 15.16 7.01
CA ALA A 12 -8.20 16.59 6.84
C ALA A 12 -8.49 17.37 8.13
N LEU A 13 -9.67 17.16 8.73
CA LEU A 13 -10.06 17.78 10.00
C LEU A 13 -9.09 17.43 11.11
N THR A 14 -8.69 16.16 11.25
CA THR A 14 -7.68 15.76 12.24
C THR A 14 -6.34 16.47 12.00
N SER A 15 -5.90 16.52 10.74
CA SER A 15 -4.62 17.12 10.35
C SER A 15 -4.57 18.63 10.57
N VAL A 16 -5.72 19.30 10.52
CA VAL A 16 -5.88 20.73 10.83
C VAL A 16 -6.08 20.96 12.33
N ALA A 17 -6.86 20.12 13.01
CA ALA A 17 -7.15 20.26 14.44
C ALA A 17 -5.88 20.16 15.29
N ILE A 18 -5.01 19.18 15.02
CA ILE A 18 -3.77 18.96 15.80
C ILE A 18 -2.91 20.23 15.92
N PRO A 19 -2.46 20.89 14.83
CA PRO A 19 -1.64 22.09 14.95
C PRO A 19 -2.36 23.27 15.61
N LEU A 20 -3.69 23.37 15.46
CA LEU A 20 -4.50 24.40 16.13
C LEU A 20 -4.56 24.18 17.64
N LEU A 21 -4.61 22.92 18.09
CA LEU A 21 -4.66 22.55 19.50
C LEU A 21 -3.30 22.65 20.21
N ASN A 22 -2.18 22.61 19.48
CA ASN A 22 -0.85 22.54 20.10
C ASN A 22 -0.54 23.72 21.03
N LYS A 23 -0.84 24.96 20.62
CA LYS A 23 -0.61 26.15 21.45
C LYS A 23 -1.47 26.17 22.72
N PRO A 24 -2.80 26.03 22.65
CA PRO A 24 -3.64 26.01 23.85
C PRO A 24 -3.35 24.82 24.76
N ALA A 25 -3.00 23.64 24.21
CA ALA A 25 -2.66 22.48 25.01
C ALA A 25 -1.43 22.70 25.89
N VAL A 26 -0.37 23.32 25.36
CA VAL A 26 0.81 23.68 26.15
C VAL A 26 0.45 24.67 27.27
N ALA A 27 -0.43 25.64 26.99
CA ALA A 27 -0.88 26.61 28.00
C ALA A 27 -1.73 25.98 29.12
N LEU A 28 -2.47 24.90 28.81
CA LEU A 28 -3.33 24.18 29.75
C LEU A 28 -2.60 23.04 30.50
N GLY A 29 -1.30 22.87 30.29
CA GLY A 29 -0.52 21.77 30.89
C GLY A 29 -0.70 20.41 30.20
N LEU A 30 -1.39 20.35 29.06
CA LEU A 30 -1.56 19.16 28.23
C LEU A 30 -0.33 18.92 27.34
N ALA A 31 0.84 18.81 27.98
CA ALA A 31 2.09 18.59 27.29
C ALA A 31 3.07 17.77 28.15
N ASP A 32 3.82 16.91 27.49
CA ASP A 32 4.87 16.09 28.11
C ASP A 32 6.18 16.88 28.08
N ALA A 33 6.68 17.29 29.25
CA ALA A 33 7.91 18.06 29.42
C ALA A 33 9.14 17.15 29.64
N PRO A 34 10.33 17.53 29.15
CA PRO A 34 11.54 16.71 29.32
C PRO A 34 12.02 16.72 30.78
N GLY A 35 12.14 15.53 31.38
CA GLY A 35 12.64 15.33 32.75
C GLY A 35 11.90 14.22 33.51
N GLY A 36 12.63 13.29 34.16
CA GLY A 36 12.05 12.17 34.91
C GLY A 36 12.04 10.82 34.16
N ARG A 37 10.85 10.20 33.99
CA ARG A 37 10.66 8.80 33.53
C ARG A 37 10.77 8.59 32.00
N LYS A 38 10.75 9.65 31.18
CA LYS A 38 10.67 9.59 29.70
C LYS A 38 11.88 10.26 29.03
N GLN A 39 12.36 9.69 27.92
CA GLN A 39 13.53 10.15 27.16
C GLN A 39 13.10 10.85 25.86
N HIS A 40 12.73 12.12 25.93
CA HIS A 40 12.50 12.97 24.77
C HIS A 40 13.13 14.36 25.00
N ASP A 41 13.52 15.06 23.92
CA ASP A 41 14.03 16.44 24.02
C ASP A 41 12.90 17.41 23.61
N GLY A 42 12.60 18.38 24.46
CA GLY A 42 11.59 19.42 24.22
C GLY A 42 10.19 19.07 24.70
N ILE A 43 9.34 20.08 24.87
CA ILE A 43 7.94 19.90 25.29
C ILE A 43 7.13 19.37 24.11
N ILE A 44 6.47 18.20 24.27
CA ILE A 44 5.65 17.57 23.23
C ILE A 44 4.17 17.61 23.65
N PRO A 45 3.27 18.30 22.89
CA PRO A 45 1.85 18.36 23.21
C PRO A 45 1.13 17.01 23.18
N LEU A 46 0.17 16.82 24.09
CA LEU A 46 -0.73 15.65 24.18
C LEU A 46 -2.05 15.88 23.40
N THR A 47 -1.95 16.42 22.19
CA THR A 47 -3.13 16.83 21.38
C THR A 47 -3.58 15.78 20.37
N GLY A 48 -2.84 14.68 20.24
CA GLY A 48 -3.06 13.70 19.19
C GLY A 48 -4.42 13.04 19.29
N GLY A 49 -4.75 12.52 20.47
CA GLY A 49 -6.05 11.92 20.76
C GLY A 49 -7.23 12.86 20.54
N LEU A 50 -7.11 14.10 21.02
CA LEU A 50 -8.10 15.16 20.81
C LEU A 50 -8.33 15.42 19.31
N GLY A 51 -7.25 15.56 18.54
CA GLY A 51 -7.33 15.74 17.09
C GLY A 51 -8.07 14.59 16.40
N VAL A 52 -7.74 13.33 16.73
CA VAL A 52 -8.38 12.14 16.18
C VAL A 52 -9.88 12.15 16.46
N PHE A 53 -10.27 12.39 17.71
CA PHE A 53 -11.68 12.33 18.09
C PHE A 53 -12.50 13.54 17.66
N ILE A 54 -11.88 14.72 17.45
CA ILE A 54 -12.54 15.84 16.75
C ILE A 54 -12.83 15.46 15.30
N GLY A 55 -11.83 14.96 14.56
CA GLY A 55 -12.03 14.55 13.17
C GLY A 55 -13.04 13.40 13.03
N PHE A 56 -13.01 12.44 13.96
CA PHE A 56 -13.99 11.36 14.03
C PHE A 56 -15.39 11.90 14.32
N LEU A 57 -15.61 12.57 15.47
CA LEU A 57 -16.93 12.98 15.92
C LEU A 57 -17.60 14.03 15.03
N LEU A 58 -16.84 14.92 14.36
CA LEU A 58 -17.41 15.92 13.45
C LEU A 58 -17.93 15.32 12.14
N VAL A 59 -17.36 14.18 11.70
CA VAL A 59 -17.77 13.54 10.45
C VAL A 59 -18.91 12.54 10.67
N GLN A 60 -19.00 11.94 11.87
CA GLN A 60 -20.01 10.92 12.19
C GLN A 60 -21.47 11.34 11.92
N PRO A 61 -21.94 12.57 12.25
CA PRO A 61 -23.31 13.00 11.98
C PRO A 61 -23.70 13.02 10.50
N LEU A 62 -22.72 12.97 9.59
CA LEU A 62 -22.94 12.94 8.15
C LEU A 62 -23.19 11.52 7.63
N LEU A 63 -23.04 10.50 8.48
CA LEU A 63 -23.53 9.17 8.19
C LEU A 63 -25.05 9.15 8.34
N ALA A 64 -25.73 8.48 7.41
CA ALA A 64 -27.16 8.19 7.51
C ALA A 64 -27.44 7.03 8.51
N VAL A 65 -26.77 7.03 9.67
CA VAL A 65 -26.96 6.06 10.74
C VAL A 65 -27.78 6.72 11.85
N PRO A 66 -28.95 6.17 12.24
CA PRO A 66 -29.78 6.74 13.29
C PRO A 66 -29.00 6.88 14.61
N LEU A 67 -28.96 8.08 15.19
CA LEU A 67 -28.24 8.35 16.45
C LEU A 67 -28.73 7.44 17.59
N ALA A 68 -30.02 7.12 17.61
CA ALA A 68 -30.61 6.21 18.59
C ALA A 68 -29.97 4.80 18.61
N ALA A 69 -29.36 4.36 17.50
CA ALA A 69 -28.69 3.07 17.41
C ALA A 69 -27.22 3.09 17.89
N VAL A 70 -26.61 4.28 18.04
CA VAL A 70 -25.16 4.43 18.26
C VAL A 70 -24.81 5.44 19.36
N TRP A 71 -25.79 6.02 20.04
CA TRP A 71 -25.57 6.97 21.12
C TRP A 71 -24.67 6.46 22.27
N PRO A 72 -24.69 5.17 22.69
CA PRO A 72 -23.83 4.72 23.79
C PRO A 72 -22.35 4.70 23.38
N LEU A 73 -22.04 4.44 22.10
CA LEU A 73 -20.69 4.55 21.55
C LEU A 73 -20.18 5.99 21.66
N TYR A 74 -20.95 6.96 21.16
CA TYR A 74 -20.51 8.35 21.14
C TYR A 74 -20.41 8.95 22.53
N LEU A 75 -21.37 8.66 23.41
CA LEU A 75 -21.30 9.09 24.80
C LEU A 75 -20.10 8.47 25.51
N GLY A 76 -19.86 7.17 25.32
CA GLY A 76 -18.69 6.49 25.89
C GLY A 76 -17.36 7.07 25.41
N VAL A 77 -17.25 7.38 24.11
CA VAL A 77 -16.09 8.08 23.53
C VAL A 77 -15.88 9.44 24.17
N VAL A 78 -16.93 10.27 24.26
CA VAL A 78 -16.85 11.61 24.87
C VAL A 78 -16.41 11.52 26.33
N VAL A 79 -16.98 10.58 27.11
CA VAL A 79 -16.62 10.36 28.52
C VAL A 79 -15.15 9.94 28.65
N LEU A 80 -14.67 9.00 27.83
CA LEU A 80 -13.27 8.55 27.89
C LEU A 80 -12.28 9.62 27.42
N VAL A 81 -12.62 10.39 26.39
CA VAL A 81 -11.81 11.54 25.96
C VAL A 81 -11.73 12.57 27.10
N ALA A 82 -12.85 12.93 27.72
CA ALA A 82 -12.87 13.86 28.85
C ALA A 82 -12.05 13.33 30.04
N CYS A 83 -12.24 12.06 30.40
CA CYS A 83 -11.46 11.41 31.46
C CYS A 83 -9.97 11.45 31.17
N GLY A 84 -9.56 11.12 29.94
CA GLY A 84 -8.15 11.11 29.59
C GLY A 84 -7.54 12.51 29.47
N VAL A 85 -8.31 13.53 29.09
CA VAL A 85 -7.85 14.94 29.15
C VAL A 85 -7.56 15.35 30.59
N VAL A 86 -8.44 14.97 31.53
CA VAL A 86 -8.22 15.25 32.95
C VAL A 86 -7.00 14.50 33.47
N ASP A 87 -6.81 13.25 33.05
CA ASP A 87 -5.63 12.45 33.40
C ASP A 87 -4.33 13.02 32.83
N ASP A 88 -4.31 13.38 31.54
CA ASP A 88 -3.18 14.00 30.86
C ASP A 88 -2.77 15.34 31.51
N ALA A 89 -3.72 16.07 32.10
CA ALA A 89 -3.47 17.34 32.77
C ALA A 89 -3.10 17.22 34.27
N ARG A 90 -3.59 16.19 34.98
CA ARG A 90 -3.54 16.14 36.46
C ARG A 90 -3.08 14.79 37.06
N ASP A 91 -2.76 13.79 36.26
CA ASP A 91 -2.36 12.43 36.67
C ASP A 91 -3.37 11.79 37.65
N MET A 92 -4.45 11.20 37.12
CA MET A 92 -5.53 10.63 37.92
C MET A 92 -5.15 9.28 38.55
N ARG A 93 -5.75 9.01 39.72
CA ARG A 93 -5.63 7.70 40.37
C ARG A 93 -6.14 6.59 39.45
N SER A 94 -5.37 5.50 39.33
CA SER A 94 -5.70 4.35 38.47
C SER A 94 -7.05 3.70 38.77
N THR A 95 -7.51 3.75 40.02
CA THR A 95 -8.83 3.26 40.43
C THR A 95 -9.97 4.08 39.84
N VAL A 96 -9.82 5.40 39.73
CA VAL A 96 -10.83 6.29 39.12
C VAL A 96 -10.88 6.04 37.62
N LYS A 97 -9.72 5.91 36.96
CA LYS A 97 -9.66 5.55 35.54
C LYS A 97 -10.38 4.23 35.26
N LEU A 98 -10.09 3.20 36.07
CA LEU A 98 -10.75 1.90 35.95
C LEU A 98 -12.27 2.01 36.18
N ALA A 99 -12.73 2.79 37.16
CA ALA A 99 -14.15 2.99 37.42
C ALA A 99 -14.87 3.62 36.21
N VAL A 100 -14.26 4.62 35.56
CA VAL A 100 -14.80 5.24 34.33
C VAL A 100 -14.82 4.24 33.17
N GLN A 101 -13.76 3.44 33.01
CA GLN A 101 -13.70 2.39 31.97
C GLN A 101 -14.79 1.33 32.17
N LEU A 102 -15.02 0.90 33.42
CA LEU A 102 -16.10 -0.03 33.76
C LEU A 102 -17.49 0.60 33.54
N ALA A 103 -17.67 1.87 33.87
CA ALA A 103 -18.93 2.59 33.64
C ALA A 103 -19.26 2.72 32.14
N VAL A 104 -18.27 3.04 31.31
CA VAL A 104 -18.46 3.12 29.84
C VAL A 104 -18.67 1.73 29.23
N ALA A 105 -18.02 0.69 29.77
CA ALA A 105 -18.32 -0.69 29.37
C ALA A 105 -19.74 -1.12 29.77
N ALA A 106 -20.23 -0.72 30.95
CA ALA A 106 -21.61 -0.96 31.36
C ALA A 106 -22.62 -0.19 30.50
N LEU A 107 -22.30 1.05 30.09
CA LEU A 107 -23.10 1.83 29.15
C LEU A 107 -23.29 1.11 27.81
N MET A 108 -22.24 0.46 27.31
CA MET A 108 -22.32 -0.38 26.11
C MET A 108 -23.26 -1.58 26.29
N VAL A 109 -23.24 -2.23 27.45
CA VAL A 109 -24.17 -3.32 27.80
C VAL A 109 -25.61 -2.81 27.83
N VAL A 110 -25.86 -1.64 28.44
CA VAL A 110 -27.18 -0.98 28.46
C VAL A 110 -27.65 -0.64 27.03
N GLY A 111 -26.71 -0.34 26.15
CA GLY A 111 -26.95 -0.17 24.70
C GLY A 111 -27.31 -1.46 23.96
N GLY A 112 -27.38 -2.61 24.62
CA GLY A 112 -27.74 -3.90 24.03
C GLY A 112 -26.56 -4.64 23.38
N HIS A 113 -25.32 -4.26 23.66
CA HIS A 113 -24.13 -4.91 23.09
C HIS A 113 -23.40 -5.73 24.16
N THR A 114 -23.56 -7.05 24.08
CA THR A 114 -22.93 -8.00 25.00
C THR A 114 -22.28 -9.14 24.24
N LEU A 115 -21.19 -9.69 24.77
CA LEU A 115 -20.60 -10.94 24.30
C LEU A 115 -21.45 -12.10 24.83
N GLU A 116 -22.31 -12.66 23.99
CA GLU A 116 -23.25 -13.72 24.39
C GLU A 116 -22.66 -15.13 24.24
N TYR A 117 -21.78 -15.33 23.26
CA TYR A 117 -21.09 -16.59 23.03
C TYR A 117 -19.63 -16.35 22.59
N VAL A 118 -18.77 -17.32 22.90
CA VAL A 118 -17.32 -17.20 22.67
C VAL A 118 -16.82 -18.01 21.47
N GLY A 119 -17.60 -18.97 20.98
CA GLY A 119 -17.23 -19.81 19.85
C GLY A 119 -18.00 -21.13 19.82
N GLU A 120 -17.73 -21.91 18.78
CA GLU A 120 -18.33 -23.23 18.52
C GLU A 120 -17.27 -24.33 18.59
N PHE A 121 -17.43 -25.25 19.54
CA PHE A 121 -16.42 -26.27 19.84
C PHE A 121 -16.94 -27.67 19.50
N PRO A 122 -16.12 -28.55 18.89
CA PRO A 122 -16.56 -29.89 18.45
C PRO A 122 -17.22 -30.75 19.54
N LEU A 123 -16.81 -30.61 20.81
CA LEU A 123 -17.32 -31.40 21.94
C LEU A 123 -18.35 -30.65 22.80
N LEU A 124 -18.41 -29.32 22.72
CA LEU A 124 -19.25 -28.49 23.59
C LEU A 124 -20.37 -27.77 22.83
N GLY A 125 -20.37 -27.84 21.50
CA GLY A 125 -21.23 -27.00 20.65
C GLY A 125 -20.92 -25.51 20.82
N THR A 126 -21.93 -24.66 20.60
CA THR A 126 -21.83 -23.22 20.85
C THR A 126 -21.72 -22.95 22.35
N VAL A 127 -20.59 -22.40 22.78
CA VAL A 127 -20.37 -22.05 24.19
C VAL A 127 -20.94 -20.66 24.46
N ARG A 128 -22.13 -20.63 25.08
CA ARG A 128 -22.81 -19.40 25.52
C ARG A 128 -22.36 -19.00 26.92
N LEU A 129 -22.25 -17.70 27.16
CA LEU A 129 -21.84 -17.14 28.44
C LEU A 129 -22.99 -16.96 29.44
N GLU A 130 -24.24 -16.94 28.95
CA GLU A 130 -25.46 -16.79 29.75
C GLU A 130 -25.35 -15.63 30.77
N TRP A 131 -25.55 -15.87 32.07
CA TRP A 131 -25.45 -14.85 33.12
C TRP A 131 -24.04 -14.24 33.23
N MET A 132 -23.00 -14.92 32.72
CA MET A 132 -21.63 -14.41 32.69
C MET A 132 -21.36 -13.47 31.50
N ALA A 133 -22.29 -13.35 30.53
CA ALA A 133 -22.12 -12.50 29.35
C ALA A 133 -21.84 -11.05 29.74
N VAL A 134 -22.64 -10.49 30.66
CA VAL A 134 -22.50 -9.11 31.14
C VAL A 134 -21.17 -8.86 31.85
N PRO A 135 -20.81 -9.58 32.93
CA PRO A 135 -19.55 -9.31 33.63
C PRO A 135 -18.32 -9.57 32.76
N ILE A 136 -18.33 -10.60 31.91
CA ILE A 136 -17.22 -10.87 30.99
C ILE A 136 -17.09 -9.74 29.96
N THR A 137 -18.19 -9.26 29.39
CA THR A 137 -18.17 -8.12 28.44
C THR A 137 -17.55 -6.89 29.10
N ILE A 138 -18.00 -6.54 30.30
CA ILE A 138 -17.51 -5.35 31.02
C ILE A 138 -16.00 -5.46 31.28
N VAL A 139 -15.54 -6.61 31.78
CA VAL A 139 -14.11 -6.84 32.07
C VAL A 139 -13.28 -6.88 30.79
N ALA A 140 -13.78 -7.50 29.72
CA ALA A 140 -13.08 -7.58 28.44
C ALA A 140 -12.93 -6.20 27.79
N VAL A 141 -13.98 -5.39 27.78
CA VAL A 141 -13.96 -4.02 27.24
C VAL A 141 -13.01 -3.14 28.06
N ALA A 142 -13.14 -3.11 29.39
CA ALA A 142 -12.24 -2.33 30.24
C ALA A 142 -10.77 -2.82 30.12
N GLY A 143 -10.57 -4.13 30.05
CA GLY A 143 -9.25 -4.74 29.84
C GLY A 143 -8.62 -4.32 28.52
N LEU A 144 -9.39 -4.29 27.43
CA LEU A 144 -8.90 -3.85 26.11
C LEU A 144 -8.63 -2.34 26.06
N ILE A 145 -9.48 -1.52 26.69
CA ILE A 145 -9.21 -0.08 26.86
C ILE A 145 -7.84 0.12 27.53
N ASN A 146 -7.60 -0.57 28.65
CA ASN A 146 -6.34 -0.48 29.37
C ASN A 146 -5.17 -1.06 28.55
N ALA A 147 -5.38 -2.14 27.81
CA ALA A 147 -4.33 -2.75 26.99
C ALA A 147 -3.85 -1.82 25.87
N ILE A 148 -4.76 -1.13 25.18
CA ILE A 148 -4.41 -0.14 24.15
C ILE A 148 -3.73 1.09 24.80
N ASN A 149 -4.22 1.55 25.96
CA ASN A 149 -3.58 2.65 26.68
C ASN A 149 -2.11 2.33 27.03
N MET A 150 -1.85 1.13 27.56
CA MET A 150 -0.50 0.71 27.94
C MET A 150 0.47 0.50 26.76
N MET A 151 -0.04 0.44 25.52
CA MET A 151 0.81 0.38 24.32
C MET A 151 1.40 1.74 23.90
N ASP A 152 0.88 2.86 24.38
CA ASP A 152 1.33 4.22 23.99
C ASP A 152 2.65 4.64 24.65
N GLY A 153 3.70 3.82 24.47
CA GLY A 153 5.04 4.05 25.04
C GLY A 153 6.10 4.45 24.02
N VAL A 154 5.80 4.40 22.72
CA VAL A 154 6.74 4.69 21.62
C VAL A 154 6.02 5.41 20.48
N ASP A 155 6.65 6.44 19.92
CA ASP A 155 6.17 7.20 18.75
C ASP A 155 5.58 6.28 17.65
N GLY A 156 4.29 6.42 17.39
CA GLY A 156 3.53 5.71 16.36
C GLY A 156 3.03 4.32 16.75
N LEU A 157 3.36 3.80 17.93
CA LEU A 157 3.06 2.41 18.29
C LEU A 157 1.57 2.16 18.55
N ALA A 158 0.94 2.92 19.45
CA ALA A 158 -0.48 2.74 19.76
C ALA A 158 -1.36 3.01 18.53
N GLY A 159 -1.22 4.19 17.92
CA GLY A 159 -1.97 4.55 16.73
C GLY A 159 -1.71 3.63 15.53
N GLY A 160 -0.46 3.22 15.31
CA GLY A 160 -0.13 2.30 14.23
C GLY A 160 -0.69 0.89 14.44
N SER A 161 -0.62 0.37 15.66
CA SER A 161 -1.15 -0.95 16.01
C SER A 161 -2.67 -0.97 15.90
N ALA A 162 -3.33 0.05 16.44
CA ALA A 162 -4.76 0.24 16.30
C ALA A 162 -5.20 0.37 14.84
N LEU A 163 -4.45 1.07 13.99
CA LEU A 163 -4.73 1.12 12.54
C LEU A 163 -4.67 -0.28 11.90
N GLY A 164 -3.72 -1.11 12.31
CA GLY A 164 -3.65 -2.52 11.89
C GLY A 164 -4.88 -3.34 12.32
N SER A 165 -5.32 -3.18 13.58
CA SER A 165 -6.54 -3.84 14.08
C SER A 165 -7.80 -3.33 13.38
N LEU A 166 -7.95 -2.00 13.21
CA LEU A 166 -9.08 -1.39 12.49
C LEU A 166 -9.13 -1.83 11.03
N GLY A 167 -7.99 -2.04 10.37
CA GLY A 167 -7.95 -2.58 9.00
C GLY A 167 -8.61 -3.96 8.90
N TRP A 168 -8.33 -4.86 9.84
CA TRP A 168 -8.99 -6.17 9.90
C TRP A 168 -10.46 -6.07 10.26
N LEU A 169 -10.83 -5.22 11.22
CA LEU A 169 -12.24 -5.02 11.58
C LEU A 169 -13.04 -4.40 10.43
N ALA A 170 -12.43 -3.51 9.64
CA ALA A 170 -13.05 -2.96 8.44
C ALA A 170 -13.29 -4.05 7.39
N LEU A 171 -12.32 -4.93 7.13
CA LEU A 171 -12.49 -6.05 6.22
C LEU A 171 -13.64 -6.96 6.69
N VAL A 172 -13.66 -7.30 7.97
CA VAL A 172 -14.72 -8.15 8.55
C VAL A 172 -16.10 -7.49 8.42
N ALA A 173 -16.21 -6.19 8.72
CA ALA A 173 -17.44 -5.43 8.54
C ALA A 173 -17.91 -5.43 7.07
N ALA A 174 -16.98 -5.31 6.12
CA ALA A 174 -17.30 -5.35 4.69
C ALA A 174 -17.80 -6.73 4.26
N VAL A 175 -17.12 -7.81 4.67
CA VAL A 175 -17.52 -9.19 4.35
C VAL A 175 -18.88 -9.55 4.93
N GLN A 176 -19.20 -9.07 6.15
CA GLN A 176 -20.49 -9.31 6.79
C GLN A 176 -21.61 -8.35 6.31
N GLY A 177 -21.35 -7.49 5.33
CA GLY A 177 -22.34 -6.52 4.82
C GLY A 177 -22.69 -5.39 5.80
N GLN A 178 -21.90 -5.20 6.86
CA GLN A 178 -22.11 -4.21 7.93
C GLN A 178 -21.67 -2.81 7.51
N THR A 179 -22.35 -2.25 6.51
CA THR A 179 -21.96 -0.98 5.85
C THR A 179 -21.87 0.22 6.80
N GLY A 180 -22.77 0.33 7.78
CA GLY A 180 -22.73 1.41 8.77
C GLY A 180 -21.47 1.35 9.65
N LEU A 181 -21.18 0.18 10.22
CA LEU A 181 -20.01 -0.01 11.08
C LEU A 181 -18.70 0.06 10.28
N PHE A 182 -18.69 -0.45 9.05
CA PHE A 182 -17.58 -0.28 8.12
C PHE A 182 -17.23 1.21 7.91
N ALA A 183 -18.25 2.07 7.73
CA ALA A 183 -18.05 3.52 7.62
C ALA A 183 -17.43 4.13 8.88
N VAL A 184 -17.94 3.76 10.05
CA VAL A 184 -17.42 4.22 11.35
C VAL A 184 -15.94 3.86 11.51
N ILE A 185 -15.57 2.62 11.17
CA ILE A 185 -14.18 2.14 11.24
C ILE A 185 -13.28 2.91 10.26
N LEU A 186 -13.73 3.14 9.02
CA LEU A 186 -12.95 3.89 8.02
C LEU A 186 -12.74 5.36 8.42
N ILE A 187 -13.75 6.02 8.97
CA ILE A 187 -13.65 7.40 9.47
C ILE A 187 -12.63 7.46 10.61
N LEU A 188 -12.70 6.54 11.58
CA LEU A 188 -11.73 6.48 12.67
C LEU A 188 -10.31 6.18 12.16
N GLY A 189 -10.17 5.22 11.25
CA GLY A 189 -8.90 4.87 10.63
C GLY A 189 -8.28 6.06 9.90
N ALA A 190 -9.07 6.83 9.16
CA ALA A 190 -8.60 8.01 8.45
C ALA A 190 -8.20 9.16 9.40
N SER A 191 -8.97 9.40 10.46
CA SER A 191 -8.55 10.32 11.54
C SER A 191 -7.24 9.88 12.18
N LEU A 192 -7.07 8.59 12.43
CA LEU A 192 -5.85 8.02 13.02
C LEU A 192 -4.65 8.16 12.07
N VAL A 193 -4.84 8.01 10.77
CA VAL A 193 -3.82 8.33 9.75
C VAL A 193 -3.43 9.80 9.83
N GLY A 194 -4.40 10.72 9.92
CA GLY A 194 -4.16 12.15 10.10
C GLY A 194 -3.26 12.45 11.32
N PHE A 195 -3.51 11.79 12.45
CA PHE A 195 -2.64 11.86 13.63
C PHE A 195 -1.25 11.26 13.39
N LEU A 196 -1.17 10.08 12.77
CA LEU A 196 0.10 9.40 12.53
C LEU A 196 1.07 10.22 11.67
N LEU A 197 0.60 11.13 10.81
CA LEU A 197 1.46 12.07 10.08
C LEU A 197 2.32 12.97 11.00
N PHE A 198 1.85 13.24 12.22
CA PHE A 198 2.53 14.05 13.23
C PHE A 198 3.27 13.20 14.28
N ASN A 199 2.88 11.94 14.44
CA ASN A 199 3.37 11.06 15.49
C ASN A 199 4.40 10.01 15.01
N ILE A 200 4.19 9.38 13.84
CA ILE A 200 5.08 8.30 13.36
C ILE A 200 6.40 8.85 12.81
N ARG A 201 7.52 8.19 13.16
CA ARG A 201 8.85 8.55 12.66
C ARG A 201 9.03 8.10 11.20
N HIS A 202 9.34 9.04 10.32
CA HIS A 202 9.53 8.80 8.88
C HIS A 202 10.58 9.79 8.32
N PRO A 203 11.03 9.68 7.05
CA PRO A 203 12.17 10.48 6.56
C PRO A 203 12.04 11.99 6.71
N TRP A 204 10.80 12.53 6.64
CA TRP A 204 10.52 13.95 6.83
C TRP A 204 10.32 14.37 8.29
N ARG A 205 10.14 13.40 9.21
CA ARG A 205 9.90 13.64 10.63
C ARG A 205 10.64 12.61 11.48
N GLN A 206 11.80 13.02 12.01
CA GLN A 206 12.69 12.14 12.76
C GLN A 206 12.26 11.92 14.22
N ARG A 207 11.28 12.71 14.72
CA ARG A 207 10.73 12.69 16.09
C ARG A 207 9.24 13.01 16.04
N ALA A 208 8.43 12.41 16.90
CA ALA A 208 7.03 12.81 17.06
C ALA A 208 6.93 14.30 17.45
N SER A 209 5.99 15.03 16.83
CA SER A 209 5.68 16.41 17.27
C SER A 209 4.52 16.48 18.23
N VAL A 210 3.76 15.40 18.35
CA VAL A 210 2.54 15.29 19.17
C VAL A 210 2.43 13.85 19.63
N PHE A 211 1.99 13.65 20.87
CA PHE A 211 1.66 12.34 21.43
C PHE A 211 0.15 12.11 21.48
N MET A 212 -0.24 10.84 21.60
CA MET A 212 -1.65 10.46 21.61
C MET A 212 -2.34 10.89 22.91
N GLY A 213 -1.69 10.67 24.06
CA GLY A 213 -2.25 10.95 25.39
C GLY A 213 -3.26 9.89 25.82
N ASP A 214 -3.57 9.85 27.12
CA ASP A 214 -4.55 8.94 27.72
C ASP A 214 -5.95 9.21 27.14
N ALA A 215 -6.26 10.47 26.76
CA ALA A 215 -7.51 10.83 26.08
C ALA A 215 -7.74 10.04 24.79
N GLY A 216 -6.72 9.95 23.94
CA GLY A 216 -6.82 9.27 22.66
C GLY A 216 -6.78 7.76 22.82
N SER A 217 -5.85 7.24 23.62
CA SER A 217 -5.60 5.81 23.71
C SER A 217 -6.75 5.06 24.38
N MET A 218 -7.38 5.64 25.43
CA MET A 218 -8.52 5.01 26.11
C MET A 218 -9.75 4.97 25.21
N ALA A 219 -10.10 6.10 24.59
CA ALA A 219 -11.24 6.16 23.69
C ALA A 219 -11.02 5.26 22.45
N LEU A 220 -9.79 5.16 21.93
CA LEU A 220 -9.48 4.25 20.82
C LEU A 220 -9.65 2.79 21.22
N GLY A 221 -9.19 2.40 22.41
CA GLY A 221 -9.40 1.05 22.93
C GLY A 221 -10.88 0.70 23.08
N PHE A 222 -11.71 1.66 23.50
CA PHE A 222 -13.16 1.47 23.59
C PHE A 222 -13.81 1.26 22.24
N VAL A 223 -13.50 2.09 21.23
CA VAL A 223 -14.10 1.91 19.88
C VAL A 223 -13.68 0.58 19.26
N ILE A 224 -12.43 0.13 19.46
CA ILE A 224 -11.98 -1.19 18.99
C ILE A 224 -12.76 -2.30 19.70
N ALA A 225 -12.92 -2.22 21.03
CA ALA A 225 -13.71 -3.18 21.80
C ALA A 225 -15.18 -3.23 21.34
N TRP A 226 -15.78 -2.06 21.12
CA TRP A 226 -17.13 -1.91 20.58
C TRP A 226 -17.28 -2.62 19.24
N CYS A 227 -16.37 -2.35 18.29
CA CYS A 227 -16.40 -2.98 16.97
C CYS A 227 -16.26 -4.51 17.06
N ILE A 228 -15.41 -5.01 17.95
CA ILE A 228 -15.23 -6.46 18.16
C ILE A 228 -16.54 -7.11 18.64
N VAL A 229 -17.19 -6.55 19.68
CA VAL A 229 -18.42 -7.13 20.21
C VAL A 229 -19.54 -7.06 19.17
N VAL A 230 -19.74 -5.90 18.54
CA VAL A 230 -20.83 -5.74 17.55
C VAL A 230 -20.64 -6.66 16.34
N LEU A 231 -19.40 -6.80 15.82
CA LEU A 231 -19.15 -7.67 14.66
C LEU A 231 -19.20 -9.16 15.02
N SER A 232 -18.66 -9.55 16.18
CA SER A 232 -18.61 -10.97 16.57
C SER A 232 -19.98 -11.54 16.95
N GLN A 233 -20.90 -10.69 17.42
CA GLN A 233 -22.22 -11.10 17.90
C GLN A 233 -23.34 -10.79 16.90
N HIS A 234 -22.99 -10.39 15.67
CA HIS A 234 -23.98 -10.11 14.65
C HIS A 234 -24.64 -11.41 14.13
N PRO A 235 -25.96 -11.43 13.82
CA PRO A 235 -26.60 -12.63 13.28
C PRO A 235 -26.01 -13.14 11.96
N ALA A 236 -25.44 -12.24 11.14
CA ALA A 236 -24.72 -12.59 9.91
C ALA A 236 -23.19 -12.67 10.11
N ALA A 237 -22.71 -12.95 11.33
CA ALA A 237 -21.30 -13.11 11.59
C ALA A 237 -20.77 -14.37 10.89
N VAL A 238 -19.81 -14.18 9.97
CA VAL A 238 -19.09 -15.28 9.29
C VAL A 238 -17.69 -15.53 9.89
N ILE A 239 -17.32 -14.75 10.90
CA ILE A 239 -16.02 -14.82 11.57
C ILE A 239 -16.26 -15.24 13.01
N SER A 240 -15.48 -16.22 13.45
CA SER A 240 -15.50 -16.70 14.83
C SER A 240 -15.18 -15.59 15.84
N PRO A 241 -15.88 -15.49 16.99
CA PRO A 241 -15.52 -14.58 18.06
C PRO A 241 -14.06 -14.74 18.53
N ILE A 242 -13.49 -15.95 18.46
CA ILE A 242 -12.09 -16.22 18.84
C ILE A 242 -11.11 -15.53 17.88
N ALA A 243 -11.47 -15.43 16.59
CA ALA A 243 -10.63 -14.77 15.59
C ALA A 243 -10.41 -13.28 15.90
N TYR A 244 -11.39 -12.60 16.53
CA TYR A 244 -11.22 -11.21 16.97
C TYR A 244 -10.17 -11.08 18.09
N GLY A 245 -9.98 -12.13 18.90
CA GLY A 245 -8.90 -12.21 19.88
C GLY A 245 -7.50 -12.11 19.24
N TRP A 246 -7.34 -12.62 18.01
CA TRP A 246 -6.09 -12.50 17.24
C TRP A 246 -5.83 -11.07 16.75
N VAL A 247 -6.89 -10.33 16.41
CA VAL A 247 -6.81 -8.94 15.94
C VAL A 247 -6.24 -8.00 17.00
N VAL A 248 -6.47 -8.30 18.29
CA VAL A 248 -5.96 -7.55 19.45
C VAL A 248 -4.98 -8.35 20.30
N ALA A 249 -4.46 -9.46 19.78
CA ALA A 249 -3.65 -10.39 20.56
C ALA A 249 -2.43 -9.72 21.17
N LEU A 250 -1.69 -8.92 20.39
CA LEU A 250 -0.47 -8.28 20.90
C LEU A 250 -0.71 -7.34 22.10
N PRO A 251 -1.61 -6.34 22.04
CA PRO A 251 -1.93 -5.49 23.19
C PRO A 251 -2.35 -6.30 24.42
N VAL A 252 -3.26 -7.26 24.21
CA VAL A 252 -3.87 -8.03 25.28
C VAL A 252 -2.83 -8.95 25.93
N MET A 253 -2.07 -9.71 25.14
CA MET A 253 -1.03 -10.61 25.64
C MET A 253 0.09 -9.87 26.36
N ASP A 254 0.54 -8.71 25.87
CA ASP A 254 1.58 -7.90 26.53
C ASP A 254 1.11 -7.40 27.89
N THR A 255 -0.12 -6.89 27.95
CA THR A 255 -0.74 -6.40 29.18
C THR A 255 -0.97 -7.51 30.20
N LEU A 256 -1.57 -8.63 29.78
CA LEU A 256 -1.80 -9.79 30.65
C LEU A 256 -0.49 -10.39 31.18
N SER A 257 0.52 -10.54 30.32
CA SER A 257 1.84 -11.07 30.72
C SER A 257 2.51 -10.21 31.79
N LEU A 258 2.32 -8.89 31.73
CA LEU A 258 2.82 -7.96 32.73
C LEU A 258 2.03 -8.05 34.04
N MET A 259 0.70 -8.08 33.98
CA MET A 259 -0.15 -8.23 35.16
C MET A 259 0.18 -9.53 35.91
N VAL A 260 0.27 -10.66 35.21
CA VAL A 260 0.65 -11.96 35.81
C VAL A 260 2.01 -11.90 36.48
N ARG A 261 3.00 -11.23 35.86
CA ARG A 261 4.33 -11.06 36.46
C ARG A 261 4.29 -10.20 37.72
N ARG A 262 3.47 -9.15 37.76
CA ARG A 262 3.32 -8.27 38.93
C ARG A 262 2.75 -9.07 40.10
N VAL A 263 1.68 -9.81 39.87
CA VAL A 263 1.04 -10.66 40.88
C VAL A 263 2.03 -11.70 41.41
N ARG A 264 2.80 -12.37 40.54
CA ARG A 264 3.85 -13.33 40.95
C ARG A 264 4.98 -12.69 41.79
N LYS A 265 5.17 -11.37 41.71
CA LYS A 265 6.15 -10.61 42.51
C LYS A 265 5.52 -9.96 43.75
N GLY A 266 4.27 -10.30 44.09
CA GLY A 266 3.53 -9.69 45.21
C GLY A 266 3.18 -8.22 45.01
N ARG A 267 3.19 -7.73 43.76
CA ARG A 267 2.86 -6.33 43.41
C ARG A 267 1.46 -6.24 42.83
N SER A 268 0.81 -5.10 43.03
CA SER A 268 -0.48 -4.79 42.40
C SER A 268 -0.39 -4.92 40.87
N PRO A 269 -1.38 -5.54 40.20
CA PRO A 269 -1.43 -5.63 38.75
C PRO A 269 -1.52 -4.25 38.08
N PHE A 270 -1.94 -3.20 38.80
CA PHE A 270 -2.04 -1.82 38.32
C PHE A 270 -0.80 -0.95 38.63
N SER A 271 0.25 -1.53 39.21
CA SER A 271 1.51 -0.80 39.45
C SER A 271 2.26 -0.51 38.15
N ALA A 272 2.87 0.66 38.02
CA ALA A 272 3.56 1.04 36.79
C ALA A 272 4.92 0.31 36.63
N ASP A 273 5.19 -0.31 35.48
CA ASP A 273 6.43 -1.07 35.20
C ASP A 273 7.01 -0.72 33.80
N ARG A 274 8.28 -1.05 33.53
CA ARG A 274 9.04 -0.70 32.31
C ARG A 274 9.42 -1.92 31.45
N ASP A 275 8.65 -3.00 31.55
CA ASP A 275 8.99 -4.30 30.96
C ASP A 275 8.09 -4.73 29.78
N HIS A 276 7.36 -3.79 29.18
CA HIS A 276 6.61 -4.00 27.94
C HIS A 276 7.51 -4.50 26.80
N LEU A 277 6.89 -5.20 25.85
CA LEU A 277 7.58 -5.74 24.68
C LEU A 277 8.42 -4.67 23.95
N HIS A 278 7.90 -3.45 23.80
CA HIS A 278 8.63 -2.36 23.15
C HIS A 278 9.93 -1.97 23.88
N HIS A 279 9.94 -1.99 25.21
CA HIS A 279 11.17 -1.75 25.99
C HIS A 279 12.20 -2.87 25.82
N ILE A 280 11.79 -4.12 25.56
CA ILE A 280 12.71 -5.23 25.27
C ILE A 280 13.45 -4.98 23.94
N PHE A 281 12.73 -4.52 22.90
CA PHE A 281 13.33 -4.15 21.61
C PHE A 281 14.28 -2.94 21.74
N LEU A 282 13.85 -1.89 22.45
CA LEU A 282 14.71 -0.71 22.70
C LEU A 282 15.99 -1.10 23.47
N ARG A 283 15.89 -1.92 24.52
CA ARG A 283 17.07 -2.46 25.25
C ARG A 283 17.96 -3.36 24.38
N ALA A 284 17.40 -4.02 23.38
CA ALA A 284 18.18 -4.79 22.39
C ALA A 284 18.92 -3.89 21.37
N GLY A 285 18.65 -2.58 21.39
CA GLY A 285 19.31 -1.56 20.57
C GLY A 285 18.51 -1.14 19.34
N PHE A 286 17.28 -1.62 19.16
CA PHE A 286 16.41 -1.16 18.08
C PHE A 286 16.02 0.31 18.31
N THR A 287 15.86 1.09 17.24
CA THR A 287 15.37 2.48 17.40
C THR A 287 13.84 2.51 17.61
N PRO A 288 13.28 3.60 18.17
CA PRO A 288 11.84 3.75 18.36
C PRO A 288 11.02 3.42 17.11
N GLY A 289 11.37 4.01 15.96
CA GLY A 289 10.66 3.73 14.70
C GLY A 289 10.79 2.28 14.21
N GLN A 290 11.89 1.59 14.54
CA GLN A 290 12.04 0.15 14.21
C GLN A 290 11.11 -0.69 15.07
N THR A 291 11.06 -0.37 16.37
CA THR A 291 10.20 -1.05 17.34
C THR A 291 8.74 -0.89 16.96
N THR A 292 8.30 0.35 16.72
CA THR A 292 6.93 0.67 16.25
C THR A 292 6.56 -0.16 15.02
N MET A 293 7.41 -0.15 14.00
CA MET A 293 7.13 -0.86 12.75
C MET A 293 7.03 -2.39 12.94
N ILE A 294 7.95 -2.99 13.70
CA ILE A 294 7.94 -4.44 13.96
C ILE A 294 6.64 -4.85 14.66
N LEU A 295 6.24 -4.08 15.68
CA LEU A 295 5.05 -4.38 16.46
C LEU A 295 3.76 -4.13 15.65
N MET A 296 3.71 -3.07 14.83
CA MET A 296 2.61 -2.85 13.87
C MET A 296 2.44 -4.02 12.92
N LEU A 297 3.53 -4.49 12.31
CA LEU A 297 3.47 -5.64 11.42
C LEU A 297 3.05 -6.91 12.13
N LEU A 298 3.46 -7.09 13.38
CA LEU A 298 3.06 -8.23 14.18
C LEU A 298 1.55 -8.20 14.45
N VAL A 299 0.98 -7.04 14.82
CA VAL A 299 -0.47 -6.88 14.98
C VAL A 299 -1.21 -7.18 13.67
N ALA A 300 -0.76 -6.60 12.57
CA ALA A 300 -1.37 -6.84 11.26
C ALA A 300 -1.27 -8.32 10.84
N GLY A 301 -0.12 -8.97 11.06
CA GLY A 301 0.06 -10.39 10.75
C GLY A 301 -0.80 -11.31 11.62
N LEU A 302 -0.88 -11.04 12.93
CA LEU A 302 -1.71 -11.82 13.85
C LEU A 302 -3.19 -11.70 13.53
N GLY A 303 -3.70 -10.48 13.29
CA GLY A 303 -5.07 -10.28 12.85
C GLY A 303 -5.39 -11.02 11.55
N GLY A 304 -4.44 -11.03 10.60
CA GLY A 304 -4.58 -11.76 9.35
C GLY A 304 -4.66 -13.27 9.53
N ILE A 305 -3.84 -13.83 10.43
CA ILE A 305 -3.91 -15.25 10.79
C ILE A 305 -5.31 -15.59 11.33
N GLY A 306 -5.80 -14.83 12.32
CA GLY A 306 -7.10 -15.10 12.93
C GLY A 306 -8.26 -15.01 11.93
N VAL A 307 -8.36 -13.89 11.21
CA VAL A 307 -9.46 -13.63 10.27
C VAL A 307 -9.43 -14.62 9.09
N MET A 308 -8.26 -14.85 8.48
CA MET A 308 -8.15 -15.72 7.31
C MET A 308 -8.36 -17.19 7.64
N LEU A 309 -7.82 -17.68 8.77
CA LEU A 309 -8.06 -19.06 9.19
C LEU A 309 -9.53 -19.28 9.55
N SER A 310 -10.19 -18.30 10.19
CA SER A 310 -11.64 -18.38 10.44
C SER A 310 -12.44 -18.44 9.14
N LEU A 311 -12.11 -17.60 8.14
CA LEU A 311 -12.77 -17.63 6.83
C LEU A 311 -12.51 -18.94 6.08
N ALA A 312 -11.36 -19.58 6.31
CA ALA A 312 -11.04 -20.89 5.76
C ALA A 312 -11.75 -22.05 6.48
N GLY A 313 -12.58 -21.76 7.49
CA GLY A 313 -13.32 -22.78 8.25
C GLY A 313 -12.48 -23.53 9.27
N VAL A 314 -11.35 -22.97 9.71
CA VAL A 314 -10.55 -23.59 10.78
C VAL A 314 -11.36 -23.62 12.09
N PRO A 315 -11.46 -24.76 12.78
CA PRO A 315 -12.25 -24.87 14.01
C PRO A 315 -11.79 -23.93 15.13
N ASP A 316 -12.74 -23.40 15.89
CA ASP A 316 -12.50 -22.48 17.02
C ASP A 316 -11.56 -23.06 18.07
N ALA A 317 -11.64 -24.37 18.32
CA ALA A 317 -10.73 -25.05 19.24
C ALA A 317 -9.26 -24.91 18.80
N VAL A 318 -8.99 -24.97 17.49
CA VAL A 318 -7.64 -24.80 16.92
C VAL A 318 -7.20 -23.35 16.97
N LEU A 319 -8.10 -22.41 16.66
CA LEU A 319 -7.84 -20.97 16.78
C LEU A 319 -7.52 -20.57 18.23
N LEU A 320 -8.28 -21.11 19.19
CA LEU A 320 -8.07 -20.88 20.62
C LEU A 320 -6.76 -21.49 21.08
N ALA A 321 -6.48 -22.75 20.73
CA ALA A 321 -5.23 -23.41 21.08
C ALA A 321 -4.01 -22.65 20.53
N GLY A 322 -4.09 -22.17 19.28
CA GLY A 322 -3.07 -21.33 18.67
C GLY A 322 -2.86 -20.01 19.42
N LEU A 323 -3.94 -19.35 19.83
CA LEU A 323 -3.89 -18.09 20.58
C LEU A 323 -3.28 -18.29 21.97
N VAL A 324 -3.68 -19.35 22.68
CA VAL A 324 -3.14 -19.72 24.00
C VAL A 324 -1.66 -20.09 23.90
N LEU A 325 -1.27 -20.88 22.88
CA LEU A 325 0.13 -21.21 22.61
C LEU A 325 0.95 -19.94 22.37
N LEU A 326 0.45 -19.03 21.52
CA LEU A 326 1.10 -17.75 21.24
C LEU A 326 1.26 -16.90 22.50
N ALA A 327 0.21 -16.82 23.33
CA ALA A 327 0.26 -16.11 24.61
C ALA A 327 1.29 -16.73 25.57
N GLY A 328 1.38 -18.07 25.61
CA GLY A 328 2.39 -18.79 26.39
C GLY A 328 3.82 -18.50 25.89
N LEU A 329 4.04 -18.57 24.58
CA LEU A 329 5.33 -18.23 23.96
C LEU A 329 5.73 -16.77 24.22
N HIS A 330 4.77 -15.84 24.12
CA HIS A 330 4.96 -14.44 24.46
C HIS A 330 5.34 -14.27 25.94
N ALA A 331 4.59 -14.88 26.86
CA ALA A 331 4.87 -14.83 28.28
C ALA A 331 6.26 -15.39 28.62
N MET A 332 6.69 -16.48 27.97
CA MET A 332 8.04 -17.03 28.08
C MET A 332 9.10 -16.07 27.54
N PHE A 333 8.85 -15.45 26.38
CA PHE A 333 9.74 -14.51 25.71
C PHE A 333 10.00 -13.27 26.57
N VAL A 334 8.94 -12.64 27.07
CA VAL A 334 9.04 -11.48 27.96
C VAL A 334 9.58 -11.93 29.32
N GLY A 335 9.21 -13.13 29.81
CA GLY A 335 9.66 -13.69 31.10
C GLY A 335 11.18 -13.80 31.19
N ARG A 336 11.82 -14.06 30.05
CA ARG A 336 13.28 -14.14 29.90
C ARG A 336 13.89 -12.87 29.30
N ALA A 337 13.28 -11.70 29.54
CA ALA A 337 13.63 -10.41 28.92
C ALA A 337 15.15 -10.15 28.81
N TRP A 338 15.96 -10.47 29.83
CA TRP A 338 17.41 -10.30 29.75
C TRP A 338 18.08 -11.20 28.70
N ARG A 339 17.76 -12.50 28.67
CA ARG A 339 18.28 -13.46 27.67
C ARG A 339 17.76 -13.08 26.29
N THR A 340 16.48 -12.70 26.21
CA THR A 340 15.81 -12.28 24.98
C THR A 340 16.44 -11.02 24.40
N SER A 341 16.65 -9.97 25.20
CA SER A 341 17.36 -8.77 24.75
C SER A 341 18.80 -9.07 24.31
N LYS A 342 19.49 -10.04 24.92
CA LYS A 342 20.83 -10.47 24.48
C LYS A 342 20.78 -11.21 23.13
N ALA A 343 19.80 -12.09 22.93
CA ALA A 343 19.57 -12.78 21.66
C ALA A 343 19.18 -11.80 20.55
N LEU A 344 18.21 -10.93 20.82
CA LEU A 344 17.82 -9.84 19.92
C LEU A 344 18.97 -8.89 19.63
N ARG A 345 19.82 -8.56 20.61
CA ARG A 345 21.01 -7.73 20.40
C ARG A 345 22.06 -8.44 19.56
N ARG A 346 22.21 -9.77 19.68
CA ARG A 346 23.08 -10.56 18.79
C ARG A 346 22.54 -10.52 17.35
N LEU A 347 21.24 -10.75 17.17
CA LEU A 347 20.55 -10.57 15.89
C LEU A 347 20.74 -9.15 15.35
N HIS A 348 20.55 -8.13 16.17
CA HIS A 348 20.70 -6.72 15.80
C HIS A 348 22.16 -6.33 15.49
N ARG A 349 23.15 -6.95 16.15
CA ARG A 349 24.57 -6.72 15.86
C ARG A 349 25.03 -7.46 14.61
N LEU A 350 24.57 -8.68 14.37
CA LEU A 350 24.84 -9.43 13.13
C LEU A 350 24.31 -8.66 11.92
N THR A 351 23.15 -8.06 12.08
CA THR A 351 22.56 -7.18 11.06
C THR A 351 23.36 -5.88 10.84
N LEU A 352 23.90 -5.25 11.89
CA LEU A 352 24.73 -4.04 11.77
C LEU A 352 26.17 -4.29 11.27
N ARG A 353 26.80 -5.42 11.64
CA ARG A 353 28.21 -5.74 11.30
C ARG A 353 28.43 -6.06 9.82
N GLN A 354 27.39 -6.40 9.07
CA GLN A 354 27.47 -6.68 7.64
C GLN A 354 27.21 -5.45 6.76
N ASN A 355 26.77 -4.33 7.35
CA ASN A 355 26.58 -3.06 6.63
C ASN A 355 27.91 -2.39 6.23
N THR A 356 29.06 -2.97 6.61
CA THR A 356 30.41 -2.50 6.28
C THR A 356 31.02 -3.18 5.05
N SER A 357 30.38 -4.21 4.45
CA SER A 357 30.88 -4.87 3.23
C SER A 357 30.36 -4.24 1.94
N PHE A 358 29.29 -3.44 1.98
CA PHE A 358 29.08 -2.38 0.99
C PHE A 358 29.90 -1.18 1.47
N THR A 359 31.21 -1.24 1.25
CA THR A 359 32.08 -0.08 1.44
C THR A 359 31.41 1.12 0.78
N ALA A 360 31.08 2.12 1.59
CA ALA A 360 30.64 3.44 1.16
C ALA A 360 31.66 4.15 0.23
N GLY A 361 32.72 3.46 -0.19
CA GLY A 361 33.81 3.94 -1.03
C GLY A 361 33.58 3.84 -2.55
N ARG A 362 32.40 3.43 -3.06
CA ARG A 362 32.17 3.46 -4.53
C ARG A 362 30.76 3.69 -5.04
N LEU A 363 29.76 3.89 -4.17
CA LEU A 363 28.48 4.47 -4.61
C LEU A 363 28.72 5.96 -4.75
N VAL A 364 28.95 6.41 -6.00
CA VAL A 364 29.11 7.83 -6.34
C VAL A 364 27.94 8.59 -5.71
N ARG A 365 28.22 9.35 -4.64
CA ARG A 365 27.25 10.29 -4.07
C ARG A 365 27.02 11.35 -5.14
N LEU A 366 26.03 11.15 -6.01
CA LEU A 366 25.66 12.20 -6.94
C LEU A 366 25.24 13.40 -6.10
N ARG A 367 25.84 14.55 -6.41
CA ARG A 367 25.63 15.80 -5.69
C ARG A 367 24.11 16.05 -5.61
N ARG A 368 23.56 16.30 -4.41
CA ARG A 368 22.39 17.19 -4.35
C ARG A 368 22.88 18.51 -4.93
N TYR A 369 22.24 19.07 -5.94
CA TYR A 369 22.52 20.45 -6.30
C TYR A 369 22.20 21.30 -5.06
N THR A 370 23.23 21.67 -4.32
CA THR A 370 23.12 22.52 -3.12
C THR A 370 22.59 23.92 -3.47
N GLN A 371 22.56 24.24 -4.78
CA GLN A 371 22.03 25.46 -5.36
C GLN A 371 20.52 25.42 -5.63
N LEU A 372 19.83 24.29 -5.46
CA LEU A 372 18.36 24.24 -5.56
C LEU A 372 17.74 24.66 -4.22
N GLY A 373 17.03 25.79 -4.21
CA GLY A 373 16.33 26.30 -3.03
C GLY A 373 15.34 25.27 -2.45
N ARG A 374 15.16 25.29 -1.12
CA ARG A 374 14.31 24.32 -0.39
C ARG A 374 12.88 24.26 -0.94
N GLY A 375 12.28 25.42 -1.30
CA GLY A 375 10.92 25.50 -1.84
C GLY A 375 10.72 24.73 -3.14
N ARG A 376 11.63 24.89 -4.13
CA ARG A 376 11.55 24.18 -5.43
C ARG A 376 11.59 22.66 -5.25
N ARG A 377 12.47 22.20 -4.35
CA ARG A 377 12.59 20.78 -4.02
C ARG A 377 11.34 20.25 -3.32
N GLN A 378 10.75 21.02 -2.41
CA GLN A 378 9.51 20.65 -1.73
C GLN A 378 8.34 20.60 -2.70
N MET A 379 8.24 21.55 -3.63
CA MET A 379 7.23 21.58 -4.69
C MET A 379 7.33 20.34 -5.60
N ALA A 380 8.54 20.01 -6.07
CA ALA A 380 8.77 18.81 -6.87
C ALA A 380 8.42 17.52 -6.09
N LEU A 381 8.79 17.45 -4.81
CA LEU A 381 8.43 16.31 -3.96
C LEU A 381 6.91 16.20 -3.80
N LEU A 382 6.24 17.29 -3.44
CA LEU A 382 4.78 17.32 -3.30
C LEU A 382 4.11 16.84 -4.59
N GLY A 383 4.54 17.35 -5.74
CA GLY A 383 4.02 16.94 -7.04
C GLY A 383 4.24 15.45 -7.33
N LEU A 384 5.45 14.92 -7.08
CA LEU A 384 5.77 13.50 -7.25
C LEU A 384 4.93 12.58 -6.36
N TYR A 385 4.73 12.92 -5.09
CA TYR A 385 3.93 12.11 -4.17
C TYR A 385 2.44 12.18 -4.50
N LEU A 386 1.94 13.38 -4.83
CA LEU A 386 0.55 13.55 -5.25
C LEU A 386 0.27 12.71 -6.50
N LEU A 387 1.12 12.85 -7.53
CA LEU A 387 1.03 12.07 -8.76
C LEU A 387 1.07 10.56 -8.50
N ALA A 388 2.04 10.07 -7.72
CA ALA A 388 2.17 8.64 -7.43
C ALA A 388 0.96 8.08 -6.67
N PHE A 389 0.46 8.80 -5.66
CA PHE A 389 -0.63 8.33 -4.80
C PHE A 389 -2.00 8.42 -5.48
N THR A 390 -2.29 9.48 -6.24
CA THR A 390 -3.63 9.70 -6.79
C THR A 390 -3.83 9.14 -8.18
N LEU A 391 -2.83 8.48 -8.76
CA LEU A 391 -2.82 8.02 -10.15
C LEU A 391 -4.05 7.18 -10.54
N GLY A 392 -4.42 6.20 -9.71
CA GLY A 392 -5.63 5.38 -9.91
C GLY A 392 -6.89 5.98 -9.26
N LEU A 393 -6.74 6.95 -8.36
CA LEU A 393 -7.85 7.50 -7.59
C LEU A 393 -8.56 8.63 -8.35
N ASN A 394 -7.79 9.60 -8.84
CA ASN A 394 -8.32 10.82 -9.42
C ASN A 394 -7.31 11.42 -10.42
N VAL A 395 -7.71 11.40 -11.70
CA VAL A 395 -6.89 11.92 -12.81
C VAL A 395 -6.50 13.39 -12.62
N TYR A 396 -7.41 14.24 -12.14
CA TYR A 396 -7.14 15.68 -12.01
C TYR A 396 -6.08 15.97 -10.94
N LEU A 397 -6.14 15.26 -9.81
CA LEU A 397 -5.11 15.36 -8.77
C LEU A 397 -3.75 14.83 -9.27
N ALA A 398 -3.76 13.76 -10.07
CA ALA A 398 -2.55 13.23 -10.68
C ALA A 398 -1.92 14.25 -11.64
N VAL A 399 -2.74 14.87 -12.51
CA VAL A 399 -2.32 15.95 -13.42
C VAL A 399 -1.77 17.15 -12.65
N LEU A 400 -2.44 17.57 -11.59
CA LEU A 400 -1.94 18.64 -10.71
C LEU A 400 -0.55 18.30 -10.14
N GLY A 401 -0.35 17.05 -9.71
CA GLY A 401 0.95 16.55 -9.27
C GLY A 401 2.03 16.68 -10.36
N GLY A 402 1.70 16.28 -11.59
CA GLY A 402 2.57 16.45 -12.75
C GLY A 402 2.91 17.90 -13.05
N LEU A 403 1.91 18.80 -13.04
CA LEU A 403 2.09 20.24 -13.25
C LEU A 403 3.00 20.86 -12.19
N LEU A 404 2.89 20.45 -10.92
CA LEU A 404 3.79 20.91 -9.86
C LEU A 404 5.26 20.50 -10.12
N VAL A 405 5.48 19.30 -10.67
CA VAL A 405 6.83 18.83 -11.04
C VAL A 405 7.38 19.63 -12.21
N VAL A 406 6.57 19.88 -13.24
CA VAL A 406 6.93 20.70 -14.40
C VAL A 406 7.25 22.13 -13.97
N ALA A 407 6.40 22.75 -13.16
CA ALA A 407 6.62 24.09 -12.63
C ALA A 407 7.87 24.16 -11.74
N ALA A 408 8.15 23.13 -10.93
CA ALA A 408 9.38 23.06 -10.15
C ALA A 408 10.64 22.97 -11.04
N ALA A 409 10.56 22.24 -12.16
CA ALA A 409 11.64 22.19 -13.15
C ALA A 409 11.80 23.53 -13.90
N ALA A 410 10.70 24.19 -14.27
CA ALA A 410 10.70 25.52 -14.86
C ALA A 410 11.31 26.56 -13.91
N LEU A 411 11.00 26.52 -12.61
CA LEU A 411 11.64 27.39 -11.61
C LEU A 411 13.15 27.08 -11.41
N ALA A 412 13.63 25.95 -11.91
CA ALA A 412 15.05 25.58 -11.95
C ALA A 412 15.73 25.90 -13.30
N TYR A 413 15.13 26.79 -14.09
CA TYR A 413 15.34 26.98 -15.53
C TYR A 413 16.78 26.91 -16.07
N PRO A 414 17.85 27.56 -15.55
CA PRO A 414 19.12 27.39 -16.25
C PRO A 414 19.70 25.97 -16.06
N LEU A 415 19.41 25.31 -14.93
CA LEU A 415 19.97 24.00 -14.60
C LEU A 415 19.27 22.87 -15.37
N PHE A 416 17.93 22.91 -15.43
CA PHE A 416 17.16 21.88 -16.11
C PHE A 416 17.50 21.84 -17.61
N TRP A 417 17.51 22.99 -18.28
CA TRP A 417 17.81 23.08 -19.71
C TRP A 417 19.24 22.65 -20.06
N ARG A 418 20.21 23.08 -19.25
CA ARG A 418 21.61 22.65 -19.42
C ARG A 418 21.79 21.13 -19.34
N ASP A 419 21.00 20.46 -18.51
CA ASP A 419 21.10 19.02 -18.31
C ASP A 419 20.33 18.26 -19.40
N VAL A 420 19.12 18.71 -19.79
CA VAL A 420 18.25 18.00 -20.73
C VAL A 420 18.74 18.08 -22.18
N LEU A 421 19.29 19.23 -22.62
CA LEU A 421 19.75 19.44 -24.00
C LEU A 421 20.89 18.49 -24.41
N LYS A 422 21.59 17.92 -23.43
CA LYS A 422 22.68 16.96 -23.64
C LYS A 422 22.19 15.53 -23.85
N LEU A 423 20.91 15.26 -23.61
CA LEU A 423 20.34 13.93 -23.77
C LEU A 423 19.92 13.71 -25.21
N ARG A 424 20.42 12.64 -25.84
CA ARG A 424 19.90 12.17 -27.15
C ARG A 424 18.39 11.95 -27.11
N LEU A 425 17.90 11.44 -25.98
CA LEU A 425 16.47 11.20 -25.77
C LEU A 425 15.62 12.46 -25.83
N PHE A 426 16.14 13.62 -25.40
CA PHE A 426 15.39 14.88 -25.48
C PHE A 426 15.04 15.22 -26.93
N TRP A 427 16.02 15.12 -27.83
CA TRP A 427 15.83 15.41 -29.25
C TRP A 427 14.88 14.42 -29.93
N VAL A 428 14.99 13.13 -29.60
CA VAL A 428 14.05 12.11 -30.09
C VAL A 428 12.62 12.38 -29.60
N SER A 429 12.46 12.67 -28.30
CA SER A 429 11.15 12.96 -27.70
C SER A 429 10.53 14.23 -28.28
N LEU A 430 11.35 15.26 -28.52
CA LEU A 430 10.93 16.52 -29.13
C LEU A 430 10.49 16.33 -30.58
N ALA A 431 11.29 15.61 -31.37
CA ALA A 431 10.96 15.30 -32.77
C ALA A 431 9.66 14.49 -32.88
N LEU A 432 9.50 13.46 -32.04
CA LEU A 432 8.27 12.66 -32.00
C LEU A 432 7.06 13.48 -31.53
N THR A 433 7.25 14.39 -30.57
CA THR A 433 6.18 15.30 -30.13
C THR A 433 5.76 16.24 -31.25
N ALA A 434 6.72 16.86 -31.94
CA ALA A 434 6.43 17.71 -33.10
C ALA A 434 5.71 16.92 -34.21
N TYR A 435 6.11 15.67 -34.43
CA TYR A 435 5.47 14.79 -35.41
C TYR A 435 4.01 14.47 -35.05
N VAL A 436 3.72 14.13 -33.80
CA VAL A 436 2.33 13.89 -33.35
C VAL A 436 1.51 15.18 -33.40
N MET A 437 2.08 16.34 -33.02
CA MET A 437 1.38 17.63 -33.12
C MET A 437 1.05 17.99 -34.57
N LEU A 438 1.98 17.75 -35.50
CA LEU A 438 1.75 17.97 -36.93
C LEU A 438 0.61 17.09 -37.45
N HIS A 439 0.56 15.82 -37.05
CA HIS A 439 -0.52 14.90 -37.42
C HIS A 439 -1.88 15.34 -36.88
N GLY A 440 -1.97 15.76 -35.62
CA GLY A 440 -3.22 16.30 -35.07
C GLY A 440 -3.67 17.57 -35.79
N LEU A 441 -2.73 18.45 -36.14
CA LEU A 441 -3.01 19.65 -36.94
C LEU A 441 -3.53 19.30 -38.34
N LEU A 442 -2.91 18.34 -39.03
CA LEU A 442 -3.31 17.90 -40.37
C LEU A 442 -4.66 17.16 -40.36
N ALA A 443 -4.97 16.45 -39.29
CA ALA A 443 -6.26 15.79 -39.09
C ALA A 443 -7.39 16.76 -38.71
N GLY A 444 -7.10 18.04 -38.46
CA GLY A 444 -8.10 19.04 -38.04
C GLY A 444 -8.61 18.86 -36.61
N ASP A 445 -7.93 18.05 -35.79
CA ASP A 445 -8.32 17.75 -34.41
C ASP A 445 -7.25 18.24 -33.42
N LEU A 446 -7.53 19.39 -32.80
CA LEU A 446 -6.67 20.05 -31.81
C LEU A 446 -7.07 19.72 -30.36
N SER A 447 -7.76 18.60 -30.11
CA SER A 447 -8.21 18.15 -28.79
C SER A 447 -7.08 17.78 -27.79
N PHE A 448 -5.86 18.30 -27.97
CA PHE A 448 -4.75 18.24 -27.01
C PHE A 448 -5.08 18.89 -25.65
N THR A 449 -6.16 19.67 -25.57
CA THR A 449 -6.56 20.44 -24.37
C THR A 449 -7.31 19.65 -23.33
N THR A 450 -7.83 18.46 -23.67
CA THR A 450 -8.54 17.59 -22.71
C THR A 450 -7.77 16.29 -22.48
N PRO A 451 -7.57 15.85 -21.22
CA PRO A 451 -6.94 14.57 -20.92
C PRO A 451 -7.66 13.33 -21.47
N ALA A 452 -8.90 13.51 -21.95
CA ALA A 452 -9.73 12.48 -22.56
C ALA A 452 -9.62 12.44 -24.10
N GLY A 453 -8.95 13.43 -24.71
CA GLY A 453 -8.79 13.51 -26.16
C GLY A 453 -7.87 12.40 -26.72
N PRO A 454 -8.10 11.95 -27.96
CA PRO A 454 -7.31 10.89 -28.58
C PRO A 454 -5.81 11.21 -28.59
N TRP A 455 -5.46 12.44 -28.93
CA TRP A 455 -4.07 12.87 -29.08
C TRP A 455 -3.30 13.02 -27.76
N TRP A 456 -4.00 13.15 -26.62
CA TRP A 456 -3.37 13.25 -25.30
C TRP A 456 -2.60 11.97 -24.96
N GLY A 457 -3.17 10.81 -25.31
CA GLY A 457 -2.51 9.52 -25.14
C GLY A 457 -1.20 9.42 -25.93
N LEU A 458 -1.18 9.89 -27.17
CA LEU A 458 0.03 9.92 -28.00
C LEU A 458 1.10 10.89 -27.48
N MET A 459 0.69 12.03 -26.91
CA MET A 459 1.63 12.97 -26.26
C MET A 459 2.37 12.34 -25.08
N ALA A 460 1.71 11.49 -24.30
CA ALA A 460 2.35 10.82 -23.17
C ALA A 460 3.42 9.81 -23.61
N VAL A 461 3.20 9.17 -24.76
CA VAL A 461 4.07 8.16 -25.37
C VAL A 461 5.38 8.76 -25.89
N THR A 462 5.41 10.05 -26.20
CA THR A 462 6.62 10.71 -26.72
C THR A 462 7.74 10.81 -25.69
N GLY A 463 7.42 10.61 -24.41
CA GLY A 463 8.39 10.70 -23.31
C GLY A 463 8.86 12.11 -22.98
N LEU A 464 8.35 13.14 -23.66
CA LEU A 464 8.73 14.54 -23.41
C LEU A 464 8.26 15.00 -22.03
N VAL A 465 7.00 14.67 -21.66
CA VAL A 465 6.39 15.03 -20.37
C VAL A 465 7.06 14.32 -19.18
N SER A 466 7.72 13.18 -19.40
CA SER A 466 8.41 12.46 -18.32
C SER A 466 9.82 13.01 -18.00
N LEU A 467 10.42 13.85 -18.85
CA LEU A 467 11.78 14.37 -18.66
C LEU A 467 11.94 15.25 -17.41
N PRO A 468 11.05 16.23 -17.10
CA PRO A 468 11.11 17.00 -15.86
C PRO A 468 11.06 16.10 -14.62
N MET A 469 10.23 15.08 -14.67
CA MET A 469 10.06 14.12 -13.59
C MET A 469 11.31 13.26 -13.40
N ALA A 470 11.87 12.72 -14.50
CA ALA A 470 13.12 11.96 -14.49
C ALA A 470 14.29 12.80 -13.94
N TRP A 471 14.36 14.07 -14.31
CA TRP A 471 15.39 14.99 -13.82
C TRP A 471 15.32 15.18 -12.31
N TRP A 472 14.13 15.35 -11.73
CA TRP A 472 13.93 15.42 -10.28
C TRP A 472 14.18 14.08 -9.58
N LEU A 473 13.66 12.98 -10.12
CA LEU A 473 13.85 11.64 -9.57
C LEU A 473 15.32 11.24 -9.53
N ALA A 474 16.13 11.66 -10.51
CA ALA A 474 17.56 11.42 -10.54
C ALA A 474 18.31 12.05 -9.35
N GLN A 475 17.76 13.13 -8.80
CA GLN A 475 18.31 13.88 -7.66
C GLN A 475 17.70 13.45 -6.32
N LEU A 476 16.50 12.87 -6.33
CA LEU A 476 15.69 12.52 -5.15
C LEU A 476 15.71 11.02 -4.81
N ARG A 477 16.82 10.33 -5.09
CA ARG A 477 17.00 8.87 -4.90
C ARG A 477 16.55 8.31 -3.55
N LEU A 478 16.67 9.08 -2.47
CA LEU A 478 16.26 8.65 -1.13
C LEU A 478 14.73 8.47 -0.99
N HIS A 479 13.95 9.06 -1.89
CA HIS A 479 12.50 9.01 -1.87
C HIS A 479 11.92 7.89 -2.73
N TRP A 480 12.74 7.13 -3.49
CA TRP A 480 12.23 6.11 -4.41
C TRP A 480 11.39 5.04 -3.71
N ASN A 481 11.88 4.45 -2.61
CA ASN A 481 11.10 3.46 -1.84
C ASN A 481 9.72 3.98 -1.42
N TRP A 482 9.66 5.25 -1.04
CA TRP A 482 8.46 5.88 -0.50
C TRP A 482 7.49 6.30 -1.61
N LEU A 483 7.99 6.70 -2.77
CA LEU A 483 7.19 6.93 -3.96
C LEU A 483 6.59 5.62 -4.49
N VAL A 484 7.36 4.53 -4.48
CA VAL A 484 6.85 3.18 -4.76
C VAL A 484 5.74 2.79 -3.79
N LEU A 485 5.97 2.99 -2.49
CA LEU A 485 4.94 2.71 -1.48
C LEU A 485 3.70 3.57 -1.67
N ALA A 486 3.85 4.86 -1.99
CA ALA A 486 2.74 5.75 -2.29
C ALA A 486 1.94 5.28 -3.50
N LEU A 487 2.60 4.82 -4.55
CA LEU A 487 1.95 4.22 -5.73
C LEU A 487 1.18 2.94 -5.38
N VAL A 488 1.79 2.04 -4.61
CA VAL A 488 1.14 0.79 -4.17
C VAL A 488 -0.08 1.09 -3.29
N LEU A 489 0.07 2.00 -2.31
CA LEU A 489 -1.03 2.39 -1.42
C LEU A 489 -2.17 3.09 -2.18
N GLY A 490 -1.82 3.95 -3.14
CA GLY A 490 -2.78 4.59 -4.04
C GLY A 490 -3.56 3.58 -4.88
N GLY A 491 -2.86 2.56 -5.41
CA GLY A 491 -3.48 1.45 -6.14
C GLY A 491 -4.39 0.58 -5.26
N VAL A 492 -3.97 0.23 -4.05
CA VAL A 492 -4.81 -0.49 -3.08
C VAL A 492 -6.05 0.34 -2.75
N LEU A 493 -5.91 1.63 -2.46
CA LEU A 493 -7.06 2.48 -2.17
C LEU A 493 -7.99 2.61 -3.39
N THR A 494 -7.44 2.64 -4.61
CA THR A 494 -8.22 2.63 -5.85
C THR A 494 -9.08 1.38 -5.93
N PHE A 495 -8.49 0.21 -5.68
CA PHE A 495 -9.22 -1.05 -5.61
C PHE A 495 -10.33 -0.99 -4.56
N LEU A 496 -10.00 -0.57 -3.33
CA LEU A 496 -10.99 -0.52 -2.25
C LEU A 496 -12.17 0.41 -2.56
N VAL A 497 -11.95 1.48 -3.30
CA VAL A 497 -13.00 2.45 -3.67
C VAL A 497 -13.81 1.99 -4.88
N ARG A 498 -13.19 1.29 -5.84
CA ARG A 498 -13.82 0.96 -7.13
C ARG A 498 -14.37 -0.45 -7.23
N ALA A 499 -14.00 -1.35 -6.32
CA ALA A 499 -14.53 -2.72 -6.30
C ALA A 499 -16.03 -2.75 -5.92
N ASP A 500 -16.78 -3.65 -6.54
CA ASP A 500 -18.17 -3.92 -6.16
C ASP A 500 -18.19 -4.90 -4.98
N TRP A 501 -18.11 -4.33 -3.77
CA TRP A 501 -18.14 -5.09 -2.53
C TRP A 501 -19.41 -5.92 -2.32
N ARG A 502 -20.52 -5.58 -2.98
CA ARG A 502 -21.76 -6.36 -2.88
C ARG A 502 -21.59 -7.70 -3.59
N GLN A 503 -21.02 -7.68 -4.80
CA GLN A 503 -20.74 -8.89 -5.56
C GLN A 503 -19.60 -9.71 -4.93
N LEU A 504 -18.52 -9.03 -4.49
CA LEU A 504 -17.41 -9.70 -3.80
C LEU A 504 -17.84 -10.33 -2.46
N GLY A 505 -18.71 -9.66 -1.70
CA GLY A 505 -19.28 -10.18 -0.45
C GLY A 505 -20.18 -11.39 -0.66
N ALA A 506 -20.84 -11.50 -1.83
CA ALA A 506 -21.59 -12.67 -2.24
C ALA A 506 -20.71 -13.81 -2.82
N LEU A 507 -19.39 -13.71 -2.68
CA LEU A 507 -18.41 -14.65 -3.22
C LEU A 507 -18.50 -14.84 -4.75
N GLN A 508 -19.02 -13.85 -5.48
CA GLN A 508 -19.06 -13.86 -6.95
C GLN A 508 -17.70 -13.47 -7.55
N LEU A 509 -16.63 -14.11 -7.07
CA LEU A 509 -15.24 -13.81 -7.41
C LEU A 509 -14.93 -14.05 -8.90
N ALA A 510 -15.77 -14.83 -9.59
CA ALA A 510 -15.63 -15.20 -11.00
C ALA A 510 -15.98 -14.09 -12.00
N SER A 511 -16.68 -13.03 -11.57
CA SER A 511 -17.00 -11.90 -12.44
C SER A 511 -15.90 -10.84 -12.37
N PRO A 512 -15.12 -10.59 -13.44
CA PRO A 512 -14.11 -9.52 -13.47
C PRO A 512 -14.63 -8.15 -13.05
N TRP A 513 -15.88 -7.86 -13.40
CA TRP A 513 -16.53 -6.59 -13.13
C TRP A 513 -16.88 -6.40 -11.65
N SER A 514 -17.00 -7.49 -10.87
CA SER A 514 -17.14 -7.41 -9.40
C SER A 514 -15.91 -6.77 -8.74
N TRP A 515 -14.76 -6.89 -9.39
CA TRP A 515 -13.52 -6.27 -8.95
C TRP A 515 -13.40 -4.83 -9.43
N GLY A 516 -14.43 -4.25 -10.08
CA GLY A 516 -14.54 -2.93 -10.71
C GLY A 516 -13.96 -2.88 -12.14
N ALA A 517 -13.38 -1.75 -12.60
CA ALA A 517 -12.82 -1.62 -13.95
C ALA A 517 -11.67 -2.63 -14.18
N PRO A 518 -11.90 -3.75 -14.89
CA PRO A 518 -10.97 -4.89 -14.84
C PRO A 518 -9.61 -4.58 -15.47
N ALA A 519 -9.61 -3.77 -16.55
CA ALA A 519 -8.39 -3.29 -17.21
C ALA A 519 -7.50 -2.48 -16.26
N GLU A 520 -8.09 -1.54 -15.53
CA GLU A 520 -7.35 -0.66 -14.62
C GLU A 520 -6.83 -1.44 -13.42
N MET A 521 -7.67 -2.28 -12.82
CA MET A 521 -7.30 -2.99 -11.60
C MET A 521 -6.36 -4.15 -11.85
N GLY A 522 -6.55 -4.90 -12.94
CA GLY A 522 -5.60 -5.91 -13.38
C GLY A 522 -4.24 -5.29 -13.70
N PHE A 523 -4.22 -4.14 -14.38
CA PHE A 523 -2.98 -3.43 -14.69
C PHE A 523 -2.26 -2.90 -13.44
N MET A 524 -2.98 -2.21 -12.55
CA MET A 524 -2.41 -1.66 -11.31
C MET A 524 -1.96 -2.78 -10.36
N ALA A 525 -2.69 -3.89 -10.29
CA ALA A 525 -2.30 -5.07 -9.53
C ALA A 525 -1.03 -5.71 -10.12
N SER A 526 -0.94 -5.84 -11.44
CA SER A 526 0.24 -6.38 -12.14
C SER A 526 1.48 -5.57 -11.82
N LEU A 527 1.39 -4.24 -11.95
CA LEU A 527 2.50 -3.35 -11.62
C LEU A 527 2.86 -3.40 -10.13
N GLY A 528 1.86 -3.29 -9.25
CA GLY A 528 2.04 -3.36 -7.81
C GLY A 528 2.72 -4.67 -7.37
N LEU A 529 2.28 -5.80 -7.92
CA LEU A 529 2.83 -7.11 -7.63
C LEU A 529 4.29 -7.24 -8.08
N VAL A 530 4.65 -6.76 -9.28
CA VAL A 530 6.05 -6.74 -9.74
C VAL A 530 6.94 -5.90 -8.81
N MET A 531 6.44 -4.77 -8.32
CA MET A 531 7.16 -3.93 -7.36
C MET A 531 7.31 -4.61 -5.99
N LEU A 532 6.26 -5.29 -5.51
CA LEU A 532 6.30 -6.06 -4.26
C LEU A 532 7.25 -7.25 -4.39
N LEU A 533 7.28 -7.96 -5.51
CA LEU A 533 8.25 -9.03 -5.78
C LEU A 533 9.69 -8.50 -5.78
N ALA A 534 9.93 -7.33 -6.37
CA ALA A 534 11.23 -6.68 -6.31
C ALA A 534 11.63 -6.34 -4.86
N LEU A 535 10.70 -5.80 -4.06
CA LEU A 535 10.93 -5.51 -2.64
C LEU A 535 11.15 -6.77 -1.79
N LEU A 536 10.37 -7.83 -2.04
CA LEU A 536 10.52 -9.13 -1.41
C LEU A 536 11.93 -9.66 -1.65
N PHE A 537 12.41 -9.61 -2.88
CA PHE A 537 13.76 -10.06 -3.21
C PHE A 537 14.85 -9.18 -2.58
N VAL A 538 14.73 -7.84 -2.57
CA VAL A 538 15.65 -6.99 -1.78
C VAL A 538 15.69 -7.48 -0.34
N GLY A 539 14.51 -7.70 0.22
CA GLY A 539 14.33 -8.17 1.58
C GLY A 539 14.99 -9.53 1.82
N LEU A 540 14.83 -10.48 0.90
CA LEU A 540 15.39 -11.83 0.97
C LEU A 540 16.91 -11.85 0.81
N GLN A 541 17.46 -11.10 -0.16
CA GLN A 541 18.91 -10.97 -0.34
C GLN A 541 19.61 -10.40 0.89
N ARG A 542 18.90 -9.52 1.59
CA ARG A 542 19.39 -8.84 2.80
C ARG A 542 18.76 -9.43 4.06
N LEU A 543 18.09 -10.58 3.96
CA LEU A 543 17.43 -11.21 5.10
C LEU A 543 18.51 -11.62 6.10
N GLY A 544 18.37 -11.18 7.36
CA GLY A 544 19.41 -11.35 8.37
C GLY A 544 20.50 -10.26 8.37
N THR A 545 20.44 -9.24 7.50
CA THR A 545 21.35 -8.06 7.51
C THR A 545 20.69 -6.77 8.01
N GLY A 546 19.47 -6.84 8.54
CA GLY A 546 18.72 -5.74 9.13
C GLY A 546 17.32 -6.18 9.54
N TRP A 547 16.62 -5.33 10.29
CA TRP A 547 15.16 -5.42 10.35
C TRP A 547 14.51 -4.84 9.08
N ARG A 548 15.15 -3.87 8.39
CA ARG A 548 14.62 -3.25 7.16
C ARG A 548 14.36 -4.29 6.06
N PRO A 549 15.24 -5.26 5.80
CA PRO A 549 14.98 -6.34 4.87
C PRO A 549 13.84 -7.25 5.31
N ALA A 550 13.77 -7.62 6.60
CA ALA A 550 12.65 -8.40 7.13
C ALA A 550 11.31 -7.66 7.03
N LEU A 551 11.29 -6.34 7.27
CA LEU A 551 10.15 -5.46 7.00
C LEU A 551 9.77 -5.49 5.52
N GLN A 552 10.75 -5.34 4.63
CA GLN A 552 10.51 -5.37 3.18
C GLN A 552 9.91 -6.70 2.74
N VAL A 553 10.42 -7.83 3.27
CA VAL A 553 9.83 -9.16 3.07
C VAL A 553 8.41 -9.22 3.62
N GLY A 554 8.19 -8.82 4.87
CA GLY A 554 6.88 -8.89 5.52
C GLY A 554 5.83 -8.04 4.83
N VAL A 555 6.15 -6.79 4.49
CA VAL A 555 5.27 -5.88 3.74
C VAL A 555 5.01 -6.42 2.35
N ALA A 556 6.04 -6.91 1.65
CA ALA A 556 5.88 -7.46 0.32
C ALA A 556 4.96 -8.69 0.33
N LEU A 557 5.16 -9.61 1.27
CA LEU A 557 4.30 -10.80 1.42
C LEU A 557 2.86 -10.39 1.77
N ALA A 558 2.68 -9.54 2.79
CA ALA A 558 1.35 -9.11 3.23
C ALA A 558 0.56 -8.39 2.14
N LEU A 559 1.21 -7.54 1.34
CA LEU A 559 0.57 -6.80 0.26
C LEU A 559 0.48 -7.60 -1.05
N SER A 560 1.30 -8.65 -1.23
CA SER A 560 1.25 -9.49 -2.43
C SER A 560 -0.03 -10.32 -2.50
N VAL A 561 -0.57 -10.75 -1.37
CA VAL A 561 -1.80 -11.57 -1.32
C VAL A 561 -2.99 -10.83 -1.93
N PRO A 562 -3.35 -9.59 -1.51
CA PRO A 562 -4.39 -8.81 -2.19
C PRO A 562 -4.09 -8.57 -3.68
N GLY A 563 -2.84 -8.26 -4.04
CA GLY A 563 -2.46 -8.02 -5.44
C GLY A 563 -2.71 -9.25 -6.31
N VAL A 564 -2.33 -10.42 -5.80
CA VAL A 564 -2.55 -11.73 -6.43
C VAL A 564 -4.04 -12.06 -6.54
N MET A 565 -4.84 -11.80 -5.50
CA MET A 565 -6.31 -11.99 -5.52
C MET A 565 -7.00 -11.10 -6.56
N VAL A 566 -6.65 -9.82 -6.65
CA VAL A 566 -7.21 -8.90 -7.66
C VAL A 566 -6.84 -9.37 -9.07
N LEU A 567 -5.58 -9.79 -9.27
CA LEU A 567 -5.12 -10.28 -10.57
C LEU A 567 -5.88 -11.54 -11.00
N MET A 568 -6.24 -12.42 -10.05
CA MET A 568 -7.08 -13.59 -10.32
C MET A 568 -8.51 -13.22 -10.64
N GLY A 569 -9.10 -12.41 -9.77
CA GLY A 569 -10.49 -12.02 -9.85
C GLY A 569 -10.84 -11.26 -11.12
N THR A 570 -9.90 -10.44 -11.60
CA THR A 570 -10.09 -9.69 -12.85
C THR A 570 -10.11 -10.57 -14.09
N GLY A 571 -9.64 -11.84 -14.05
CA GLY A 571 -9.63 -12.71 -15.25
C GLY A 571 -8.83 -12.15 -16.44
N TYR A 572 -8.05 -11.08 -16.24
CA TYR A 572 -7.28 -10.42 -17.30
C TYR A 572 -6.00 -11.17 -17.55
N PHE A 573 -6.05 -12.14 -18.47
CA PHE A 573 -4.90 -12.96 -18.87
C PHE A 573 -3.67 -12.11 -19.28
N THR A 574 -3.88 -10.95 -19.88
CA THR A 574 -2.81 -10.03 -20.28
C THR A 574 -2.08 -9.42 -19.08
N ALA A 575 -2.79 -9.15 -17.98
CA ALA A 575 -2.19 -8.71 -16.71
C ALA A 575 -1.33 -9.80 -16.08
N TRP A 576 -1.81 -11.06 -16.13
CA TRP A 576 -1.07 -12.27 -15.72
C TRP A 576 0.22 -12.42 -16.51
N LEU A 577 0.11 -12.42 -17.84
CA LEU A 577 1.25 -12.57 -18.73
C LEU A 577 2.28 -11.46 -18.50
N ALA A 578 1.83 -10.22 -18.33
CA ALA A 578 2.70 -9.08 -18.02
C ALA A 578 3.48 -9.28 -16.70
N THR A 579 2.79 -9.64 -15.61
CA THR A 579 3.43 -9.93 -14.32
C THR A 579 4.42 -11.10 -14.45
N ALA A 580 4.01 -12.19 -15.10
CA ALA A 580 4.81 -13.39 -15.26
C ALA A 580 6.09 -13.11 -16.06
N MET A 581 5.99 -12.38 -17.17
CA MET A 581 7.14 -11.99 -17.99
C MET A 581 8.07 -11.02 -17.26
N GLY A 582 7.52 -10.06 -16.51
CA GLY A 582 8.29 -9.19 -15.63
C GLY A 582 9.06 -9.99 -14.58
N GLY A 583 8.39 -10.94 -13.91
CA GLY A 583 9.00 -11.85 -12.95
C GLY A 583 10.06 -12.76 -13.56
N LEU A 584 9.84 -13.27 -14.77
CA LEU A 584 10.80 -14.10 -15.51
C LEU A 584 12.06 -13.30 -15.84
N VAL A 585 11.92 -12.08 -16.38
CA VAL A 585 13.08 -11.21 -16.65
C VAL A 585 13.83 -10.89 -15.37
N TYR A 586 13.13 -10.66 -14.26
CA TYR A 586 13.75 -10.50 -12.95
C TYR A 586 14.63 -11.70 -12.59
N VAL A 587 14.09 -12.91 -12.73
CA VAL A 587 14.77 -14.18 -12.43
C VAL A 587 15.98 -14.40 -13.33
N LEU A 588 15.84 -14.18 -14.64
CA LEU A 588 16.90 -14.43 -15.63
C LEU A 588 18.01 -13.38 -15.57
N ALA A 589 17.66 -12.11 -15.34
CA ALA A 589 18.64 -11.02 -15.26
C ALA A 589 19.35 -10.96 -13.89
N SER A 590 18.76 -11.55 -12.85
CA SER A 590 19.30 -11.56 -11.47
C SER A 590 20.73 -12.13 -11.38
N PRO A 591 21.06 -13.30 -11.96
CA PRO A 591 22.42 -13.83 -11.94
C PRO A 591 23.45 -12.93 -12.65
N VAL A 592 23.05 -12.31 -13.76
CA VAL A 592 23.94 -11.50 -14.62
C VAL A 592 24.19 -10.13 -14.00
N LEU A 593 23.16 -9.50 -13.45
CA LEU A 593 23.23 -8.14 -12.90
C LEU A 593 23.53 -8.11 -11.40
N GLY A 594 23.33 -9.22 -10.67
CA GLY A 594 23.17 -9.23 -9.22
C GLY A 594 24.19 -10.00 -8.36
N GLN A 595 25.27 -10.59 -8.90
CA GLN A 595 26.15 -11.45 -8.06
C GLN A 595 27.35 -10.74 -7.40
N HIS A 596 27.32 -10.73 -6.06
CA HIS A 596 28.47 -11.02 -5.19
C HIS A 596 28.39 -12.52 -4.78
N PRO A 597 29.46 -13.31 -4.90
CA PRO A 597 29.44 -14.76 -4.69
C PRO A 597 29.15 -15.25 -3.25
N GLY A 598 29.00 -14.35 -2.26
CA GLY A 598 28.88 -14.69 -0.84
C GLY A 598 27.47 -15.00 -0.31
N HIS A 599 26.38 -14.78 -1.06
CA HIS A 599 25.01 -14.88 -0.51
C HIS A 599 24.18 -16.00 -1.13
N ARG A 600 24.25 -17.21 -0.54
CA ARG A 600 23.50 -18.41 -0.96
C ARG A 600 21.96 -18.25 -0.83
N LEU A 601 21.48 -17.37 0.06
CA LEU A 601 20.05 -17.02 0.23
C LEU A 601 19.44 -16.31 -0.98
N GLY A 602 20.24 -15.66 -1.85
CA GLY A 602 19.74 -14.99 -3.05
C GLY A 602 19.16 -15.95 -4.10
N ARG A 603 19.53 -17.23 -4.07
CA ARG A 603 19.01 -18.27 -4.98
C ARG A 603 17.60 -18.74 -4.57
N LEU A 604 17.26 -18.72 -3.27
CA LEU A 604 15.88 -18.88 -2.80
C LEU A 604 14.98 -17.72 -3.26
N GLY A 605 15.56 -16.54 -3.51
CA GLY A 605 14.86 -15.39 -4.08
C GLY A 605 14.40 -15.57 -5.53
N ILE A 606 14.92 -16.56 -6.27
CA ILE A 606 14.37 -16.96 -7.58
C ILE A 606 13.10 -17.78 -7.41
N MET A 607 13.06 -18.62 -6.37
CA MET A 607 11.91 -19.46 -6.05
C MET A 607 10.72 -18.65 -5.52
N ALA A 608 10.94 -17.49 -4.89
CA ALA A 608 9.85 -16.69 -4.32
C ALA A 608 8.90 -16.08 -5.38
N PRO A 609 9.37 -15.41 -6.45
CA PRO A 609 8.51 -14.98 -7.56
C PRO A 609 7.82 -16.15 -8.26
N LEU A 610 8.54 -17.27 -8.47
CA LEU A 610 7.98 -18.51 -9.02
C LEU A 610 6.90 -19.12 -8.13
N ALA A 611 7.11 -19.11 -6.81
CA ALA A 611 6.14 -19.58 -5.83
C ALA A 611 4.92 -18.65 -5.75
N VAL A 612 5.09 -17.33 -5.84
CA VAL A 612 3.97 -16.39 -5.91
C VAL A 612 3.16 -16.59 -7.20
N ALA A 613 3.84 -16.83 -8.34
CA ALA A 613 3.16 -17.14 -9.60
C ALA A 613 2.43 -18.49 -9.54
N MET A 614 3.06 -19.52 -8.96
CA MET A 614 2.51 -20.88 -8.84
C MET A 614 1.35 -20.94 -7.83
N LEU A 615 1.52 -20.32 -6.66
CA LEU A 615 0.43 -20.12 -5.70
C LEU A 615 -0.72 -19.35 -6.35
N GLY A 616 -0.38 -18.37 -7.19
CA GLY A 616 -1.36 -17.60 -7.95
C GLY A 616 -2.25 -18.48 -8.83
N VAL A 617 -1.62 -19.30 -9.67
CA VAL A 617 -2.32 -20.25 -10.54
C VAL A 617 -3.16 -21.24 -9.72
N LEU A 618 -2.57 -21.85 -8.69
CA LEU A 618 -3.25 -22.87 -7.87
C LEU A 618 -4.44 -22.29 -7.10
N SER A 619 -4.35 -21.07 -6.58
CA SER A 619 -5.46 -20.44 -5.85
C SER A 619 -6.54 -19.89 -6.77
N HIS A 620 -6.23 -19.51 -8.02
CA HIS A 620 -7.25 -19.12 -9.02
C HIS A 620 -8.20 -20.28 -9.32
N ASP A 621 -7.63 -21.48 -9.48
CA ASP A 621 -8.37 -22.71 -9.75
C ASP A 621 -9.22 -23.15 -8.55
N TRP A 622 -8.71 -22.97 -7.32
CA TRP A 622 -9.43 -23.34 -6.09
C TRP A 622 -10.50 -22.33 -5.67
N LEU A 623 -10.21 -21.02 -5.73
CA LEU A 623 -11.09 -19.96 -5.19
C LEU A 623 -12.18 -19.49 -6.15
N ILE A 624 -11.92 -19.43 -7.46
CA ILE A 624 -12.74 -18.60 -8.36
C ILE A 624 -13.65 -19.43 -9.26
N TYR A 625 -13.15 -20.54 -9.79
CA TYR A 625 -13.77 -21.20 -10.94
C TYR A 625 -13.98 -22.70 -10.72
N GLN A 626 -14.20 -23.10 -9.46
CA GLN A 626 -14.42 -24.48 -9.01
C GLN A 626 -14.82 -25.37 -10.20
N HIS A 627 -13.88 -26.21 -10.68
CA HIS A 627 -14.01 -27.22 -11.76
C HIS A 627 -13.51 -26.94 -13.19
N ALA A 628 -12.92 -25.79 -13.57
CA ALA A 628 -12.29 -25.65 -14.89
C ALA A 628 -10.78 -25.97 -14.88
N SER A 629 -10.33 -26.94 -15.69
CA SER A 629 -8.91 -27.36 -15.75
C SER A 629 -8.02 -26.29 -16.38
N LEU A 630 -6.77 -26.16 -15.89
CA LEU A 630 -5.75 -25.26 -16.45
C LEU A 630 -5.55 -25.48 -17.97
N ILE A 631 -5.69 -26.74 -18.40
CA ILE A 631 -5.52 -27.16 -19.79
C ILE A 631 -6.62 -26.56 -20.67
N ASP A 632 -7.89 -26.65 -20.25
CA ASP A 632 -9.01 -26.10 -21.02
C ASP A 632 -8.88 -24.58 -21.18
N ARG A 633 -8.39 -23.87 -20.16
CA ARG A 633 -8.21 -22.41 -20.24
C ARG A 633 -7.07 -21.96 -21.13
N LEU A 634 -6.06 -22.80 -21.36
CA LEU A 634 -5.00 -22.50 -22.32
C LEU A 634 -5.38 -22.94 -23.73
N LEU A 635 -6.05 -24.09 -23.86
CA LEU A 635 -6.44 -24.65 -25.14
C LEU A 635 -7.61 -23.89 -25.77
N VAL A 636 -8.63 -23.50 -25.02
CA VAL A 636 -9.83 -22.81 -25.56
C VAL A 636 -9.46 -21.49 -26.27
N PRO A 637 -8.62 -20.59 -25.70
CA PRO A 637 -8.07 -19.44 -26.43
C PRO A 637 -7.28 -19.82 -27.68
N LEU A 638 -6.45 -20.87 -27.63
CA LEU A 638 -5.63 -21.32 -28.76
C LEU A 638 -6.47 -21.89 -29.89
N GLN A 639 -7.51 -22.66 -29.55
CA GLN A 639 -8.51 -23.15 -30.50
C GLN A 639 -9.26 -21.98 -31.12
N ALA A 640 -9.68 -20.98 -30.33
CA ALA A 640 -10.32 -19.78 -30.86
C ALA A 640 -9.39 -19.00 -31.80
N ILE A 641 -8.09 -18.90 -31.50
CA ILE A 641 -7.08 -18.34 -32.43
C ILE A 641 -7.04 -19.16 -33.72
N GLY A 642 -6.99 -20.49 -33.63
CA GLY A 642 -7.00 -21.39 -34.79
C GLY A 642 -8.24 -21.20 -35.67
N LEU A 643 -9.42 -21.09 -35.06
CA LEU A 643 -10.68 -20.81 -35.76
C LEU A 643 -10.66 -19.44 -36.45
N VAL A 644 -10.13 -18.39 -35.80
CA VAL A 644 -9.93 -17.07 -36.45
C VAL A 644 -8.98 -17.16 -37.63
N LEU A 645 -7.87 -17.90 -37.50
CA LEU A 645 -6.91 -18.10 -38.60
C LEU A 645 -7.51 -18.89 -39.77
N ASN A 646 -8.47 -19.79 -39.50
CA ASN A 646 -9.23 -20.52 -40.51
C ASN A 646 -10.42 -19.72 -41.09
N GLY A 647 -10.68 -18.50 -40.60
CA GLY A 647 -11.79 -17.65 -41.05
C GLY A 647 -13.14 -17.91 -40.38
N GLU A 648 -13.21 -18.80 -39.39
CA GLU A 648 -14.43 -19.21 -38.68
C GLU A 648 -14.74 -18.30 -37.47
N LEU A 649 -14.95 -17.00 -37.75
CA LEU A 649 -15.11 -15.95 -36.72
C LEU A 649 -16.29 -16.18 -35.75
N ALA A 650 -17.42 -16.71 -36.23
CA ALA A 650 -18.61 -16.93 -35.40
C ALA A 650 -18.38 -18.05 -34.36
N GLU A 651 -17.80 -19.16 -34.79
CA GLU A 651 -17.44 -20.29 -33.92
C GLU A 651 -16.32 -19.91 -32.96
N ALA A 652 -15.32 -19.16 -33.45
CA ALA A 652 -14.27 -18.62 -32.60
C ALA A 652 -14.81 -17.70 -31.50
N ARG A 653 -15.83 -16.86 -31.81
CA ARG A 653 -16.47 -15.97 -30.84
C ARG A 653 -17.27 -16.74 -29.80
N ALA A 654 -18.04 -17.74 -30.25
CA ALA A 654 -18.78 -18.63 -29.36
C ALA A 654 -17.83 -19.38 -28.41
N LEU A 655 -16.63 -19.73 -28.90
CA LEU A 655 -15.61 -20.42 -28.11
C LEU A 655 -14.86 -19.48 -27.15
N HIS A 656 -14.41 -18.30 -27.60
CA HIS A 656 -13.72 -17.33 -26.77
C HIS A 656 -13.74 -15.89 -27.33
N ALA A 657 -14.89 -15.20 -27.23
CA ALA A 657 -15.09 -13.83 -27.72
C ALA A 657 -13.93 -12.86 -27.40
N GLY A 658 -13.45 -12.81 -26.15
CA GLY A 658 -12.41 -11.85 -25.76
C GLY A 658 -11.05 -12.01 -26.47
N VAL A 659 -10.72 -13.21 -26.99
CA VAL A 659 -9.48 -13.44 -27.77
C VAL A 659 -9.69 -13.01 -29.21
N VAL A 660 -10.84 -13.37 -29.77
CA VAL A 660 -11.23 -13.02 -31.13
C VAL A 660 -11.27 -11.52 -31.31
N GLU A 661 -11.91 -10.78 -30.40
CA GLU A 661 -11.98 -9.32 -30.53
C GLU A 661 -10.60 -8.65 -30.47
N ARG A 662 -9.64 -9.20 -29.69
CA ARG A 662 -8.26 -8.69 -29.69
C ARG A 662 -7.56 -8.92 -31.03
N LEU A 663 -7.76 -10.09 -31.65
CA LEU A 663 -7.20 -10.39 -32.97
C LEU A 663 -7.80 -9.48 -34.04
N VAL A 664 -9.12 -9.27 -34.00
CA VAL A 664 -9.83 -8.37 -34.92
C VAL A 664 -9.31 -6.93 -34.79
N LEU A 665 -9.10 -6.43 -33.57
CA LEU A 665 -8.50 -5.11 -33.34
C LEU A 665 -7.10 -4.99 -33.94
N TRP A 666 -6.26 -6.03 -33.78
CA TRP A 666 -4.93 -6.07 -34.39
C TRP A 666 -4.98 -6.14 -35.91
N GLN A 667 -5.93 -6.90 -36.47
CA GLN A 667 -6.16 -6.98 -37.91
C GLN A 667 -6.61 -5.62 -38.49
N GLN A 668 -7.51 -4.92 -37.81
CA GLN A 668 -7.95 -3.57 -38.17
C GLN A 668 -6.79 -2.56 -38.12
N ALA A 669 -5.97 -2.61 -37.06
CA ALA A 669 -4.80 -1.75 -36.95
C ALA A 669 -3.80 -2.02 -38.09
N TRP A 670 -3.57 -3.29 -38.44
CA TRP A 670 -2.69 -3.67 -39.55
C TRP A 670 -3.23 -3.22 -40.92
N GLN A 671 -4.54 -3.32 -41.14
CA GLN A 671 -5.19 -2.78 -42.34
C GLN A 671 -5.00 -1.27 -42.45
N GLY A 672 -5.17 -0.53 -41.34
CA GLY A 672 -4.89 0.91 -41.29
C GLY A 672 -3.44 1.26 -41.60
N VAL A 673 -2.48 0.49 -41.06
CA VAL A 673 -1.05 0.62 -41.39
C VAL A 673 -0.80 0.35 -42.87
N SER A 674 -1.42 -0.68 -43.45
CA SER A 674 -1.19 -1.06 -44.85
C SER A 674 -1.58 0.05 -45.85
N GLY A 675 -2.57 0.88 -45.51
CA GLY A 675 -2.99 2.01 -46.34
C GLY A 675 -2.00 3.19 -46.32
N GLN A 676 -1.34 3.45 -45.19
CA GLN A 676 -0.35 4.52 -45.04
C GLN A 676 0.84 4.06 -44.17
N PRO A 677 1.72 3.18 -44.68
CA PRO A 677 2.68 2.43 -43.85
C PRO A 677 3.73 3.29 -43.18
N LEU A 678 4.16 4.38 -43.83
CA LEU A 678 5.20 5.25 -43.30
C LEU A 678 4.67 6.23 -42.25
N PHE A 679 3.55 6.89 -42.54
CA PHE A 679 3.06 8.03 -41.76
C PHE A 679 1.82 7.74 -40.91
N GLY A 680 1.15 6.61 -41.13
CA GLY A 680 -0.11 6.27 -40.45
C GLY A 680 -1.28 7.08 -40.98
N ALA A 681 -2.49 6.59 -40.71
CA ALA A 681 -3.73 7.19 -41.21
C ALA A 681 -4.20 8.42 -40.42
N GLY A 682 -3.45 8.87 -39.41
CA GLY A 682 -3.84 9.98 -38.53
C GLY A 682 -5.01 9.64 -37.59
N GLN A 683 -5.40 8.37 -37.49
CA GLN A 683 -6.51 7.90 -36.66
C GLN A 683 -6.02 6.84 -35.66
N LEU A 684 -6.34 7.06 -34.38
CA LEU A 684 -6.13 6.06 -33.34
C LEU A 684 -7.16 4.94 -33.46
N ALA A 685 -6.76 3.69 -33.21
CA ALA A 685 -7.72 2.61 -33.01
C ALA A 685 -8.64 2.92 -31.81
N PRO A 686 -9.97 2.64 -31.86
CA PRO A 686 -10.63 1.70 -32.78
C PRO A 686 -11.50 2.40 -33.84
N VAL A 687 -11.41 1.94 -35.09
CA VAL A 687 -12.07 2.62 -36.22
C VAL A 687 -13.58 2.35 -36.30
N ASN A 688 -14.11 1.28 -35.68
CA ASN A 688 -15.56 1.04 -35.49
C ASN A 688 -15.79 -0.18 -34.57
N ALA A 689 -16.14 0.04 -33.29
CA ALA A 689 -16.66 -1.02 -32.42
C ALA A 689 -18.19 -0.87 -32.34
N SER A 690 -18.95 -1.75 -33.02
CA SER A 690 -20.42 -1.79 -32.98
C SER A 690 -20.92 -3.20 -32.66
N GLY A 691 -22.15 -3.33 -32.17
CA GLY A 691 -22.72 -4.62 -31.75
C GLY A 691 -22.16 -5.12 -30.42
N GLU A 692 -21.84 -6.41 -30.31
CA GLU A 692 -21.30 -7.06 -29.09
C GLU A 692 -19.95 -6.48 -28.62
N LEU A 693 -19.27 -5.73 -29.48
CA LEU A 693 -18.04 -4.98 -29.20
C LEU A 693 -18.27 -3.71 -28.35
N ALA A 694 -19.51 -3.27 -28.13
CA ALA A 694 -19.80 -2.07 -27.34
C ALA A 694 -19.43 -2.21 -25.85
N GLY A 695 -19.41 -3.43 -25.33
CA GLY A 695 -18.89 -3.70 -23.97
C GLY A 695 -17.36 -3.60 -23.85
N TYR A 696 -16.64 -3.51 -24.97
CA TYR A 696 -15.17 -3.55 -25.06
C TYR A 696 -14.56 -2.23 -25.56
N HIS A 697 -15.30 -1.11 -25.52
CA HIS A 697 -14.84 0.20 -26.00
C HIS A 697 -13.50 0.68 -25.40
N ASP A 698 -13.12 0.20 -24.22
CA ASP A 698 -11.87 0.57 -23.56
C ASP A 698 -10.67 -0.34 -23.91
N TYR A 699 -10.81 -1.31 -24.81
CA TYR A 699 -9.72 -2.24 -25.17
C TYR A 699 -9.01 -1.79 -26.44
N ALA A 700 -8.00 -0.94 -26.29
CA ALA A 700 -7.05 -0.61 -27.37
C ALA A 700 -5.64 -1.09 -27.00
N SER A 701 -4.85 -1.51 -27.98
CA SER A 701 -3.41 -1.76 -27.81
C SER A 701 -2.64 -0.49 -28.10
N LEU A 702 -1.79 -0.07 -27.16
CA LEU A 702 -0.88 1.07 -27.32
C LEU A 702 -0.10 1.01 -28.64
N VAL A 703 0.47 -0.17 -28.94
CA VAL A 703 1.32 -0.37 -30.11
C VAL A 703 0.48 -0.32 -31.39
N ALA A 704 -0.69 -0.95 -31.38
CA ALA A 704 -1.60 -0.94 -32.52
C ALA A 704 -2.09 0.48 -32.84
N SER A 705 -2.44 1.26 -31.82
CA SER A 705 -2.87 2.66 -31.94
C SER A 705 -1.75 3.57 -32.47
N ILE A 706 -0.49 3.37 -32.04
CA ILE A 706 0.66 4.10 -32.60
C ILE A 706 0.88 3.71 -34.05
N ALA A 707 0.84 2.41 -34.37
CA ALA A 707 1.09 1.93 -35.72
C ALA A 707 0.02 2.45 -36.69
N SER A 708 -1.27 2.33 -36.36
CA SER A 708 -2.36 2.79 -37.22
C SER A 708 -2.38 4.32 -37.36
N GLY A 709 -2.10 5.05 -36.29
CA GLY A 709 -2.19 6.51 -36.27
C GLY A 709 -0.96 7.22 -36.84
N LEU A 710 0.24 6.73 -36.52
CA LEU A 710 1.51 7.41 -36.78
C LEU A 710 2.48 6.62 -37.69
N GLY A 711 2.08 5.43 -38.14
CA GLY A 711 2.84 4.59 -39.06
C GLY A 711 4.18 4.12 -38.50
N LEU A 712 5.04 3.66 -39.40
CA LEU A 712 6.38 3.18 -39.07
C LEU A 712 7.24 4.27 -38.43
N VAL A 713 7.09 5.54 -38.83
CA VAL A 713 7.84 6.66 -38.25
C VAL A 713 7.51 6.84 -36.77
N GLY A 714 6.22 6.85 -36.41
CA GLY A 714 5.79 6.93 -35.03
C GLY A 714 6.24 5.73 -34.20
N LEU A 715 6.15 4.52 -34.77
CA LEU A 715 6.57 3.29 -34.11
C LEU A 715 8.08 3.25 -33.85
N LEU A 716 8.91 3.64 -34.83
CA LEU A 716 10.37 3.76 -34.66
C LEU A 716 10.74 4.84 -33.64
N GLY A 717 10.04 5.98 -33.67
CA GLY A 717 10.19 7.04 -32.68
C GLY A 717 9.89 6.54 -31.27
N TYR A 718 8.76 5.86 -31.08
CA TYR A 718 8.38 5.24 -29.80
C TYR A 718 9.41 4.20 -29.34
N MET A 719 9.86 3.33 -30.23
CA MET A 719 10.90 2.34 -29.94
C MET A 719 12.19 3.03 -29.49
N ALA A 720 12.59 4.16 -30.10
CA ALA A 720 13.75 4.92 -29.65
C ALA A 720 13.55 5.55 -28.25
N VAL A 721 12.34 6.06 -27.96
CA VAL A 721 11.98 6.59 -26.63
C VAL A 721 12.08 5.51 -25.54
N VAL A 722 11.81 4.24 -25.87
CA VAL A 722 11.93 3.10 -24.93
C VAL A 722 13.38 2.58 -24.85
N LEU A 723 14.03 2.34 -26.00
CA LEU A 723 15.32 1.65 -26.07
C LEU A 723 16.50 2.50 -25.58
N ILE A 724 16.51 3.81 -25.82
CA ILE A 724 17.59 4.71 -25.37
C ILE A 724 17.73 4.74 -23.83
N PRO A 725 16.65 5.00 -23.06
CA PRO A 725 16.74 4.95 -21.60
C PRO A 725 16.91 3.53 -21.07
N LEU A 726 16.35 2.50 -21.72
CA LEU A 726 16.60 1.10 -21.37
C LEU A 726 18.09 0.74 -21.46
N ASN A 727 18.76 1.12 -22.55
CA ASN A 727 20.20 0.94 -22.70
C ASN A 727 20.99 1.69 -21.60
N SER A 728 20.54 2.91 -21.25
CA SER A 728 21.15 3.68 -20.16
C SER A 728 20.95 3.02 -18.79
N LEU A 729 19.79 2.40 -18.57
CA LEU A 729 19.48 1.61 -17.37
C LEU A 729 20.37 0.39 -17.26
N VAL A 730 20.49 -0.41 -18.33
CA VAL A 730 21.38 -1.58 -18.38
C VAL A 730 22.82 -1.15 -18.12
N TRP A 731 23.29 -0.09 -18.77
CA TRP A 731 24.62 0.47 -18.56
C TRP A 731 24.85 0.90 -17.09
N ALA A 732 23.91 1.62 -16.47
CA ALA A 732 24.03 2.07 -15.09
C ALA A 732 24.14 0.90 -14.10
N ASN A 733 23.46 -0.21 -14.38
CA ASN A 733 23.52 -1.42 -13.58
C ASN A 733 24.82 -2.21 -13.79
N LEU A 734 25.25 -2.40 -15.04
CA LEU A 734 26.54 -3.04 -15.37
C LEU A 734 27.72 -2.27 -14.76
N LYS A 735 27.65 -0.94 -14.72
CA LYS A 735 28.66 -0.08 -14.07
C LYS A 735 28.46 0.07 -12.55
N ARG A 736 27.51 -0.66 -11.95
CA ARG A 736 27.21 -0.67 -10.50
C ARG A 736 26.96 0.73 -9.91
N HIS A 737 26.37 1.62 -10.70
CA HIS A 737 25.98 2.94 -10.22
C HIS A 737 24.73 2.90 -9.34
N TRP A 738 23.87 1.91 -9.57
CA TRP A 738 22.70 1.61 -8.74
C TRP A 738 22.94 0.33 -7.97
N HIS A 739 22.15 0.16 -6.89
CA HIS A 739 22.01 -1.17 -6.33
C HIS A 739 21.38 -2.06 -7.41
N PRO A 740 21.94 -3.24 -7.72
CA PRO A 740 21.45 -4.12 -8.78
C PRO A 740 19.95 -4.38 -8.73
N VAL A 741 19.41 -4.48 -7.52
CA VAL A 741 17.99 -4.75 -7.33
C VAL A 741 17.08 -3.61 -7.83
N TRP A 742 17.52 -2.36 -7.74
CA TRP A 742 16.75 -1.24 -8.31
C TRP A 742 16.70 -1.33 -9.83
N GLY A 743 17.83 -1.67 -10.45
CA GLY A 743 17.88 -1.93 -11.88
C GLY A 743 16.97 -3.04 -12.33
N LEU A 744 17.04 -4.18 -11.64
CA LEU A 744 16.22 -5.36 -11.92
C LEU A 744 14.73 -5.08 -11.72
N GLY A 745 14.35 -4.41 -10.62
CA GLY A 745 12.96 -4.06 -10.35
C GLY A 745 12.39 -3.13 -11.41
N ILE A 746 13.13 -2.08 -11.79
CA ILE A 746 12.72 -1.16 -12.86
C ILE A 746 12.65 -1.91 -14.19
N LEU A 747 13.65 -2.70 -14.55
CA LEU A 747 13.67 -3.50 -15.78
C LEU A 747 12.45 -4.43 -15.86
N SER A 748 12.06 -5.04 -14.75
CA SER A 748 10.93 -5.98 -14.69
C SER A 748 9.60 -5.26 -14.80
N CYS A 749 9.44 -4.09 -14.16
CA CYS A 749 8.26 -3.24 -14.34
C CYS A 749 8.12 -2.79 -15.80
N VAL A 750 9.24 -2.42 -16.44
CA VAL A 750 9.27 -2.00 -17.84
C VAL A 750 8.83 -3.13 -18.76
N VAL A 751 9.37 -4.34 -18.58
CA VAL A 751 8.96 -5.50 -19.39
C VAL A 751 7.48 -5.83 -19.16
N SER A 752 7.01 -5.80 -17.91
CA SER A 752 5.60 -5.99 -17.60
C SER A 752 4.72 -5.01 -18.36
N VAL A 753 5.07 -3.72 -18.36
CA VAL A 753 4.32 -2.72 -19.11
C VAL A 753 4.45 -2.88 -20.60
N MET A 754 5.62 -3.22 -21.16
CA MET A 754 5.76 -3.48 -22.60
C MET A 754 4.88 -4.64 -23.06
N VAL A 755 4.86 -5.75 -22.30
CA VAL A 755 3.98 -6.89 -22.57
C VAL A 755 2.52 -6.49 -22.47
N PHE A 756 2.15 -5.75 -21.43
CA PHE A 756 0.78 -5.26 -21.28
C PHE A 756 0.38 -4.29 -22.40
N SER A 757 1.30 -3.41 -22.82
CA SER A 757 1.15 -2.45 -23.92
C SER A 757 0.91 -3.10 -25.27
N LEU A 758 1.54 -4.26 -25.51
CA LEU A 758 1.31 -5.01 -26.73
C LEU A 758 -0.13 -5.55 -26.79
N PHE A 759 -0.64 -6.09 -25.68
CA PHE A 759 -1.88 -6.85 -25.72
C PHE A 759 -3.14 -6.14 -25.23
N SER A 760 -3.02 -5.13 -24.36
CA SER A 760 -4.18 -4.73 -23.55
C SER A 760 -4.11 -3.34 -22.91
N MET A 761 -3.10 -2.53 -23.18
CA MET A 761 -2.96 -1.24 -22.50
C MET A 761 -3.80 -0.14 -23.15
N PRO A 762 -4.87 0.33 -22.48
CA PRO A 762 -5.72 1.36 -23.04
C PRO A 762 -4.98 2.70 -23.12
N LEU A 763 -4.91 3.28 -24.32
CA LEU A 763 -4.32 4.61 -24.52
C LEU A 763 -5.23 5.72 -23.96
N HIS A 764 -6.55 5.55 -24.03
CA HIS A 764 -7.52 6.56 -23.58
C HIS A 764 -7.73 6.59 -22.07
N TYR A 765 -7.19 5.61 -21.34
CA TYR A 765 -7.41 5.50 -19.91
C TYR A 765 -6.44 6.39 -19.14
N PRO A 766 -6.90 7.41 -18.39
CA PRO A 766 -5.98 8.37 -17.79
C PRO A 766 -5.04 7.75 -16.74
N GLY A 767 -5.48 6.71 -16.03
CA GLY A 767 -4.63 5.95 -15.11
C GLY A 767 -3.49 5.24 -15.83
N ALA A 768 -3.74 4.66 -17.02
CA ALA A 768 -2.74 3.98 -17.82
C ALA A 768 -1.72 4.97 -18.37
N ILE A 769 -2.18 6.11 -18.89
CA ILE A 769 -1.33 7.23 -19.33
C ILE A 769 -0.39 7.68 -18.20
N GLY A 770 -0.94 7.90 -17.00
CA GLY A 770 -0.16 8.32 -15.85
C GLY A 770 0.93 7.31 -15.46
N VAL A 771 0.62 6.00 -15.52
CA VAL A 771 1.60 4.94 -15.27
C VAL A 771 2.70 4.92 -16.35
N ILE A 772 2.35 5.08 -17.63
CA ILE A 772 3.34 5.18 -18.73
C ILE A 772 4.32 6.31 -18.41
N ILE A 773 3.82 7.48 -18.02
CA ILE A 773 4.66 8.65 -17.71
C ILE A 773 5.56 8.37 -16.51
N LEU A 774 5.04 7.78 -15.42
CA LEU A 774 5.82 7.45 -14.21
C LEU A 774 6.92 6.43 -14.48
N LEU A 775 6.63 5.39 -15.24
CA LEU A 775 7.61 4.36 -15.59
C LEU A 775 8.63 4.87 -16.59
N SER A 776 8.19 5.61 -17.60
CA SER A 776 9.08 6.30 -18.54
C SER A 776 10.04 7.21 -17.79
N ALA A 777 9.56 8.01 -16.84
CA ALA A 777 10.43 8.84 -16.03
C ALA A 777 11.43 8.01 -15.22
N SER A 778 10.97 6.90 -14.62
CA SER A 778 11.81 5.99 -13.84
C SER A 778 12.94 5.37 -14.67
N MET A 779 12.69 5.03 -15.94
CA MET A 779 13.71 4.58 -16.89
C MET A 779 14.68 5.72 -17.26
N GLN A 780 14.13 6.90 -17.55
CA GLN A 780 14.87 8.07 -18.03
C GLN A 780 15.83 8.64 -16.99
N VAL A 781 15.60 8.38 -15.71
CA VAL A 781 16.54 8.68 -14.62
C VAL A 781 17.95 8.15 -14.94
N ALA A 782 18.08 6.97 -15.56
CA ALA A 782 19.37 6.40 -15.92
C ALA A 782 20.11 7.23 -16.98
N SER A 783 19.39 7.80 -17.95
CA SER A 783 19.96 8.66 -19.00
C SER A 783 20.60 9.92 -18.42
N PHE A 784 19.91 10.60 -17.50
CA PHE A 784 20.46 11.79 -16.81
C PHE A 784 21.74 11.46 -16.06
N GLN A 785 21.77 10.31 -15.39
CA GLN A 785 22.89 9.92 -14.54
C GLN A 785 24.10 9.44 -15.34
N ARG A 786 23.86 8.75 -16.47
CA ARG A 786 24.92 8.42 -17.43
C ARG A 786 25.57 9.67 -18.00
N ALA A 787 24.77 10.63 -18.47
CA ALA A 787 25.28 11.90 -19.00
C ALA A 787 26.09 12.67 -17.94
N TRP A 788 25.60 12.69 -16.69
CA TRP A 788 26.29 13.32 -15.56
C TRP A 788 27.64 12.64 -15.25
N TYR A 789 27.69 11.31 -15.28
CA TYR A 789 28.93 10.56 -15.03
C TYR A 789 29.97 10.80 -16.12
N GLN A 790 29.55 10.77 -17.40
CA GLN A 790 30.45 11.02 -18.53
C GLN A 790 31.12 12.40 -18.46
N GLN A 791 30.39 13.43 -18.01
CA GLN A 791 30.96 14.77 -17.81
C GLN A 791 32.04 14.80 -16.71
N ARG A 792 31.86 14.06 -15.61
CA ARG A 792 32.87 14.02 -14.55
C ARG A 792 34.16 13.34 -14.98
N MET A 793 34.02 12.24 -15.74
CA MET A 793 35.16 11.56 -16.33
C MET A 793 35.90 12.48 -17.31
N ALA A 794 35.18 13.22 -18.15
CA ALA A 794 35.77 14.21 -19.06
C ALA A 794 36.47 15.36 -18.32
N ALA A 795 35.98 15.75 -17.14
CA ALA A 795 36.58 16.80 -16.31
C ALA A 795 37.77 16.31 -15.44
N GLY A 796 38.29 15.10 -15.67
CA GLY A 796 39.44 14.55 -14.94
C GLY A 796 39.17 14.23 -13.46
N ARG A 797 37.92 14.34 -12.99
CA ARG A 797 37.56 14.07 -11.60
C ARG A 797 37.22 12.59 -11.47
N LYS A 798 38.14 11.80 -10.87
CA LYS A 798 37.84 10.41 -10.50
C LYS A 798 36.56 10.38 -9.62
N PRO A 799 35.66 9.40 -9.86
CA PRO A 799 34.30 9.38 -9.34
C PRO A 799 34.18 9.36 -7.81
#